data_AF-A0AAJ1R6U3-F1
#
_entry.id   AF-A0AAJ1R6U3-F1
#
_cell.length_a   1.000
_cell.length_b   1.000
_cell.length_c   1.000
_cell.angle_alpha   90.00
_cell.angle_beta   90.00
_cell.angle_gamma   90.00
#
_symmetry.space_group_name_H-M   'P 1'
#
loop_
_entity.id
_entity.type
_entity.pdbx_description
1 polymer ?
#
loop_
_entity_poly.entity_id
_entity_poly.type
_entity_poly.pdbx_seq_one_letter_code
_entity_poly.pdbx_strand_id
1 'polypeptide(L)'
;MKKSFNIFSLLFVAGLSYAQTTGLSTDHNFIYTKNCLNEDCSRKTEAVQYSDGLGRAKQVISIKASPNGKDIVIPSEYDSFGRQLRSYLPVPQTGTQNGAIYTDPKANAAQVYGSDPYFYSESVQENAPGGKLLSQRKPGSDYLGHSVQYGYGVNAADEVKKHTVTTSWLNGATSSAVSPAGNYGAGELMKTSVTDEDGHQTTEYKNGKGQTVLVKKQNTETYYLYNKYGQLAYVIPPLAASQPLTATVLDELCYQYRYDSRSRQVEKKLPGKGWEYIVYDTQDRVLMTQDANMGASRQWLFTKYDKFGRTVYTGIFTSAQNYGSEGRQAEQNTANTAATPQNESRNPGGFSANGVTAYYTNSAYPTAFTKILSINYFDTYPAETPARPSQVFGKNTIGDNLAMAVNTKNLPTASYVKNIEDDNWTKSYIWYDEKARAVGTYAVNHLGGYTKTESLPDFAGVVQQTRLTHARLASDTPKVITQTFEYDSQNRLKKQWHQVDGNPQELLSENIYNDLSRLIQKKVGNSLQNIDYTYNMRGATTRVNDPANPGNDLFAYALSFFDPSDNTTGKYSGNIKEVSWKSAQDNILRKYAYRYDDLNRMTQGIYSEPDASVPQNNFFNETAAYDLGGNITSLQRNAKGQFSATAELIDNLTYTYSGNRLNTVTDNSTNYRGYPDTSGNTIFYDNNGNLKNHIDKGILQIDYNILDLPKYIQFSGYIDRKGRQYVNTTYNYRADGLKIRKAYTYKDWIIANTMTTTITDYLDGFQYESKVGGSGTYPATLKFVPTSEGYYNFENNKYIYSYTDHLGNVRLSYFKNTNGSAEVLEENNFYPFGMKHEGYNQTTGNPSYNYQYGGKELQKETGWSDFGARMYMSDIARWGVIDPLAETTTRVNPYNYALNNPVMLIDPDGRKAFIPEAVEDNIPRGGLADYYLRGGNGSYASYNEFLGNGMPFFYKGSGSDGGGGGENGVDADNSDDVVSAYYEALAFLGVKQNSGEYFQGINFTQFGATDCCSGALTGILTRGAGLVGSTTALGVGALWYSFNTVFGSAHIPNHANYAWRYTGTKPLTLADVKAEYKVREKNDQTGSYTIIFGNDQKYHGKGSLERMFASAIVKMTTYQTTVKSFDWIPSVSNREAFKDEYRRMQTDKVPGIYNEGYQNPINYNLIQSPGKKYILIDGF
;
A
#
# COMPACT_ATOMS: atom_id res chain seq x y z
N MET A 1 -22.08 69.55 -6.94
CA MET A 1 -21.63 69.17 -8.31
C MET A 1 -21.97 67.70 -8.54
N LYS A 2 -22.12 67.24 -9.80
CA LYS A 2 -22.56 65.86 -10.10
C LYS A 2 -21.45 64.85 -9.75
N LYS A 3 -21.79 63.71 -9.14
CA LYS A 3 -20.88 62.57 -8.96
C LYS A 3 -20.97 61.65 -10.19
N SER A 4 -19.93 61.65 -11.01
CA SER A 4 -19.80 60.68 -12.12
C SER A 4 -19.30 59.34 -11.57
N PHE A 5 -20.11 58.28 -11.65
CA PHE A 5 -19.64 56.92 -11.39
C PHE A 5 -18.72 56.48 -12.54
N ASN A 6 -17.54 55.93 -12.22
CA ASN A 6 -16.53 55.64 -13.22
C ASN A 6 -16.73 54.23 -13.82
N ILE A 7 -17.41 54.17 -14.96
CA ILE A 7 -17.80 52.94 -15.67
C ILE A 7 -16.59 52.02 -15.99
N PHE A 8 -15.39 52.58 -16.14
CA PHE A 8 -14.17 51.80 -16.37
C PHE A 8 -13.89 50.74 -15.30
N SER A 9 -14.20 51.01 -14.02
CA SER A 9 -13.96 50.04 -12.95
C SER A 9 -14.88 48.81 -13.04
N LEU A 10 -16.10 48.98 -13.54
CA LEU A 10 -17.04 47.87 -13.80
C LEU A 10 -16.64 47.08 -15.05
N LEU A 11 -16.23 47.77 -16.12
CA LEU A 11 -15.72 47.14 -17.34
C LEU A 11 -14.44 46.33 -17.10
N PHE A 12 -13.56 46.78 -16.19
CA PHE A 12 -12.33 46.04 -15.88
C PHE A 12 -12.61 44.73 -15.12
N VAL A 13 -13.54 44.74 -14.17
CA VAL A 13 -13.97 43.52 -13.45
C VAL A 13 -14.70 42.57 -14.40
N ALA A 14 -15.65 43.06 -15.21
CA ALA A 14 -16.33 42.23 -16.21
C ALA A 14 -15.36 41.66 -17.26
N GLY A 15 -14.38 42.45 -17.71
CA GLY A 15 -13.34 42.02 -18.64
C GLY A 15 -12.45 40.91 -18.07
N LEU A 16 -12.11 40.97 -16.79
CA LEU A 16 -11.37 39.89 -16.11
C LEU A 16 -12.20 38.60 -15.96
N SER A 17 -13.52 38.71 -15.71
CA SER A 17 -14.43 37.55 -15.71
C SER A 17 -14.57 36.90 -17.10
N TYR A 18 -14.70 37.72 -18.16
CA TYR A 18 -14.75 37.21 -19.54
C TYR A 18 -13.41 36.62 -19.99
N ALA A 19 -12.27 37.20 -19.58
CA ALA A 19 -10.95 36.69 -19.94
C ALA A 19 -10.65 35.27 -19.39
N GLN A 20 -11.34 34.85 -18.32
CA GLN A 20 -11.21 33.49 -17.76
C GLN A 20 -12.16 32.46 -18.41
N THR A 21 -13.10 32.88 -19.26
CA THR A 21 -14.14 32.02 -19.86
C THR A 21 -14.03 31.89 -21.39
N THR A 22 -12.95 32.39 -22.00
CA THR A 22 -12.66 32.35 -23.44
C THR A 22 -12.35 30.92 -23.95
N GLY A 23 -13.40 30.11 -24.08
CA GLY A 23 -13.33 28.73 -24.55
C GLY A 23 -14.39 27.81 -23.94
N LEU A 24 -15.04 28.20 -22.85
CA LEU A 24 -16.03 27.37 -22.17
C LEU A 24 -17.43 27.54 -22.75
N SER A 25 -18.19 26.44 -22.80
CA SER A 25 -19.56 26.40 -23.34
C SER A 25 -20.57 26.87 -22.29
N THR A 26 -20.96 28.14 -22.41
CA THR A 26 -21.82 28.86 -21.43
C THR A 26 -23.31 28.51 -21.52
N ASP A 27 -23.70 27.62 -22.43
CA ASP A 27 -25.03 27.03 -22.57
C ASP A 27 -25.23 25.76 -21.71
N HIS A 28 -24.17 25.29 -21.04
CA HIS A 28 -24.17 24.11 -20.18
C HIS A 28 -23.77 24.45 -18.73
N ASN A 29 -24.25 23.65 -17.78
CA ASN A 29 -23.69 23.63 -16.43
C ASN A 29 -22.29 22.98 -16.47
N PHE A 30 -21.31 23.55 -15.78
CA PHE A 30 -19.97 22.96 -15.67
C PHE A 30 -19.27 23.28 -14.35
N ILE A 31 -18.28 22.44 -14.02
CA ILE A 31 -17.25 22.71 -13.02
C ILE A 31 -15.91 22.81 -13.75
N TYR A 32 -15.12 23.85 -13.48
CA TYR A 32 -13.79 24.07 -14.05
C TYR A 32 -12.76 24.16 -12.94
N THR A 33 -11.68 23.39 -13.07
CA THR A 33 -10.53 23.41 -12.14
C THR A 33 -9.25 23.71 -12.91
N LYS A 34 -8.40 24.53 -12.30
CA LYS A 34 -7.07 24.91 -12.80
C LYS A 34 -6.06 24.82 -11.66
N ASN A 35 -5.04 23.98 -11.81
CA ASN A 35 -3.90 23.95 -10.90
C ASN A 35 -2.69 24.62 -11.58
N CYS A 36 -2.04 25.54 -10.88
CA CYS A 36 -0.83 26.19 -11.38
C CYS A 36 0.40 25.33 -11.08
N LEU A 37 1.17 24.99 -12.12
CA LEU A 37 2.42 24.23 -11.98
C LEU A 37 3.63 25.14 -11.76
N ASN A 38 3.48 26.44 -11.99
CA ASN A 38 4.46 27.49 -11.68
C ASN A 38 3.80 28.74 -11.07
N GLU A 39 4.62 29.62 -10.53
CA GLU A 39 4.23 30.75 -9.67
C GLU A 39 3.41 31.84 -10.38
N ASP A 40 3.64 32.04 -11.68
CA ASP A 40 2.87 32.94 -12.57
C ASP A 40 1.67 32.24 -13.23
N CYS A 41 1.44 30.95 -12.94
CA CYS A 41 0.43 30.11 -13.58
C CYS A 41 0.53 30.01 -15.12
N SER A 42 1.70 30.21 -15.73
CA SER A 42 1.89 30.03 -17.19
C SER A 42 2.00 28.54 -17.59
N ARG A 43 2.52 27.68 -16.70
CA ARG A 43 2.36 26.21 -16.72
C ARG A 43 1.20 25.83 -15.81
N LYS A 44 0.29 24.99 -16.30
CA LYS A 44 -0.98 24.68 -15.62
C LYS A 44 -1.59 23.38 -16.13
N THR A 45 -2.23 22.62 -15.24
CA THR A 45 -3.25 21.63 -15.61
C THR A 45 -4.62 22.27 -15.50
N GLU A 46 -5.50 21.97 -16.44
CA GLU A 46 -6.84 22.54 -16.54
C GLU A 46 -7.83 21.44 -16.95
N ALA A 47 -9.00 21.40 -16.31
CA ALA A 47 -10.04 20.44 -16.67
C ALA A 47 -11.45 21.01 -16.45
N VAL A 48 -12.40 20.53 -17.25
CA VAL A 48 -13.82 20.92 -17.22
C VAL A 48 -14.67 19.66 -17.16
N GLN A 49 -15.53 19.55 -16.15
CA GLN A 49 -16.64 18.61 -16.13
C GLN A 49 -17.92 19.35 -16.54
N TYR A 50 -18.49 19.00 -17.69
CA TYR A 50 -19.83 19.45 -18.07
C TYR A 50 -20.88 18.53 -17.45
N SER A 51 -22.02 19.08 -17.06
CA SER A 51 -23.17 18.34 -16.54
C SER A 51 -24.45 18.56 -17.35
N ASP A 52 -25.38 17.61 -17.24
CA ASP A 52 -26.72 17.72 -17.80
C ASP A 52 -27.69 18.54 -16.91
N GLY A 53 -28.96 18.61 -17.31
CA GLY A 53 -30.02 19.32 -16.58
C GLY A 53 -30.41 18.68 -15.23
N LEU A 54 -29.85 17.52 -14.88
CA LEU A 54 -30.00 16.86 -13.58
C LEU A 54 -28.67 16.86 -12.78
N GLY A 55 -27.66 17.62 -13.24
CA GLY A 55 -26.36 17.75 -12.60
C GLY A 55 -25.37 16.62 -12.89
N ARG A 56 -25.78 15.57 -13.62
CA ARG A 56 -24.96 14.38 -13.89
C ARG A 56 -23.90 14.69 -14.94
N ALA A 57 -22.70 14.13 -14.81
CA ALA A 57 -21.59 14.38 -15.73
C ALA A 57 -21.94 13.97 -17.17
N LYS A 58 -21.76 14.87 -18.14
CA LYS A 58 -22.00 14.65 -19.57
C LYS A 58 -20.70 14.32 -20.31
N GLN A 59 -19.62 15.04 -19.99
CA GLN A 59 -18.25 14.71 -20.36
C GLN A 59 -17.27 15.43 -19.45
N VAL A 60 -16.11 14.81 -19.22
CA VAL A 60 -14.96 15.42 -18.55
C VAL A 60 -13.88 15.68 -19.60
N ILE A 61 -13.29 16.87 -19.59
CA ILE A 61 -12.26 17.32 -20.55
C ILE A 61 -11.02 17.72 -19.77
N SER A 62 -9.89 17.02 -19.94
CA SER A 62 -8.57 17.50 -19.52
C SER A 62 -7.97 18.33 -20.66
N ILE A 63 -7.87 19.64 -20.46
CA ILE A 63 -7.50 20.63 -21.48
C ILE A 63 -6.00 20.57 -21.76
N LYS A 64 -5.63 20.42 -23.04
CA LYS A 64 -4.23 20.35 -23.52
C LYS A 64 -3.36 19.34 -22.76
N ALA A 65 -3.99 18.29 -22.24
CA ALA A 65 -3.36 17.33 -21.35
C ALA A 65 -2.47 16.31 -22.06
N SER A 66 -2.61 16.09 -23.37
CA SER A 66 -1.69 15.22 -24.12
C SER A 66 -0.27 15.84 -24.24
N PRO A 67 0.79 15.05 -24.49
CA PRO A 67 2.13 15.57 -24.80
C PRO A 67 2.17 16.54 -25.99
N ASN A 68 1.25 16.38 -26.94
CA ASN A 68 1.11 17.26 -28.11
C ASN A 68 0.13 18.43 -27.87
N GLY A 69 -0.31 18.65 -26.63
CA GLY A 69 -1.22 19.74 -26.27
C GLY A 69 -2.66 19.55 -26.77
N LYS A 70 -3.09 18.31 -27.03
CA LYS A 70 -4.49 17.98 -27.34
C LYS A 70 -5.32 17.85 -26.06
N ASP A 71 -6.62 18.10 -26.17
CA ASP A 71 -7.56 17.77 -25.09
C ASP A 71 -7.76 16.25 -25.01
N ILE A 72 -7.99 15.73 -23.79
CA ILE A 72 -8.40 14.35 -23.55
C ILE A 72 -9.81 14.37 -22.99
N VAL A 73 -10.76 13.68 -23.62
CA VAL A 73 -12.18 13.72 -23.26
C VAL A 73 -12.67 12.34 -22.83
N ILE A 74 -13.42 12.29 -21.73
CA ILE A 74 -14.10 11.10 -21.23
C ILE A 74 -15.61 11.37 -21.26
N PRO A 75 -16.36 10.78 -22.20
CA PRO A 75 -17.82 10.95 -22.27
C PRO A 75 -18.54 10.09 -21.23
N SER A 76 -19.71 10.55 -20.79
CA SER A 76 -20.60 9.79 -19.89
C SER A 76 -21.98 9.65 -20.52
N GLU A 77 -22.55 8.45 -20.44
CA GLU A 77 -23.85 8.10 -21.00
C GLU A 77 -24.69 7.39 -19.93
N TYR A 78 -25.99 7.73 -19.88
CA TYR A 78 -26.94 7.20 -18.90
C TYR A 78 -28.10 6.50 -19.60
N ASP A 79 -28.62 5.44 -18.98
CA ASP A 79 -29.88 4.82 -19.41
C ASP A 79 -31.12 5.67 -19.01
N SER A 80 -32.31 5.18 -19.35
CA SER A 80 -33.58 5.83 -19.00
C SER A 80 -33.86 5.95 -17.49
N PHE A 81 -33.14 5.20 -16.66
CA PHE A 81 -33.20 5.27 -15.19
C PHE A 81 -32.11 6.19 -14.62
N GLY A 82 -31.23 6.73 -15.46
CA GLY A 82 -30.13 7.60 -15.06
C GLY A 82 -28.88 6.86 -14.61
N ARG A 83 -28.74 5.58 -14.94
CA ARG A 83 -27.62 4.72 -14.54
C ARG A 83 -26.51 4.77 -15.59
N GLN A 84 -25.27 4.98 -15.16
CA GLN A 84 -24.11 4.91 -16.04
C GLN A 84 -23.69 3.44 -16.23
N LEU A 85 -24.24 2.78 -17.24
CA LEU A 85 -23.96 1.37 -17.56
C LEU A 85 -22.69 1.18 -18.41
N ARG A 86 -22.02 2.27 -18.81
CA ARG A 86 -20.76 2.26 -19.58
C ARG A 86 -19.75 3.23 -19.00
N SER A 87 -18.50 2.79 -18.86
CA SER A 87 -17.36 3.65 -18.54
C SER A 87 -16.41 3.67 -19.73
N TYR A 88 -16.35 4.82 -20.40
CA TYR A 88 -15.57 5.00 -21.62
C TYR A 88 -14.08 5.24 -21.33
N LEU A 89 -13.22 4.64 -22.14
CA LEU A 89 -11.78 4.92 -22.12
C LEU A 89 -11.51 6.37 -22.60
N PRO A 90 -10.42 7.03 -22.14
CA PRO A 90 -10.14 8.42 -22.50
C PRO A 90 -9.88 8.59 -24.00
N VAL A 91 -10.52 9.58 -24.62
CA VAL A 91 -10.34 9.89 -26.05
C VAL A 91 -9.57 11.21 -26.21
N PRO A 92 -8.24 11.16 -26.42
CA PRO A 92 -7.48 12.27 -26.98
C PRO A 92 -8.12 12.74 -28.28
N GLN A 93 -8.29 14.06 -28.40
CA GLN A 93 -8.95 14.69 -29.53
C GLN A 93 -7.95 15.07 -30.62
N THR A 94 -8.43 15.47 -31.81
CA THR A 94 -7.55 15.88 -32.91
C THR A 94 -6.75 17.15 -32.63
N GLY A 95 -7.23 17.99 -31.69
CA GLY A 95 -6.60 19.23 -31.25
C GLY A 95 -7.07 19.63 -29.85
N THR A 96 -7.27 20.93 -29.63
CA THR A 96 -7.82 21.49 -28.39
C THR A 96 -8.90 22.52 -28.73
N GLN A 97 -10.01 22.47 -27.99
CA GLN A 97 -11.05 23.49 -28.01
C GLN A 97 -10.97 24.43 -26.79
N ASN A 98 -9.88 24.36 -26.02
CA ASN A 98 -9.69 25.13 -24.77
C ASN A 98 -10.81 24.92 -23.74
N GLY A 99 -11.42 23.73 -23.73
CA GLY A 99 -12.46 23.35 -22.78
C GLY A 99 -13.91 23.47 -23.27
N ALA A 100 -14.18 23.77 -24.54
CA ALA A 100 -15.55 23.73 -25.08
C ALA A 100 -16.13 22.31 -25.10
N ILE A 101 -17.46 22.20 -25.03
CA ILE A 101 -18.18 20.92 -25.15
C ILE A 101 -17.90 20.27 -26.52
N TYR A 102 -17.39 19.04 -26.53
CA TYR A 102 -17.29 18.26 -27.76
C TYR A 102 -18.66 17.67 -28.10
N THR A 103 -19.15 17.93 -29.32
CA THR A 103 -20.46 17.47 -29.81
C THR A 103 -20.48 15.98 -30.12
N ASP A 104 -19.40 15.47 -30.75
CA ASP A 104 -19.07 14.06 -30.79
C ASP A 104 -17.69 13.84 -30.15
N PRO A 105 -17.63 13.57 -28.84
CA PRO A 105 -16.38 13.29 -28.13
C PRO A 105 -15.77 11.91 -28.49
N LYS A 106 -16.53 11.03 -29.17
CA LYS A 106 -16.15 9.65 -29.48
C LYS A 106 -15.52 9.52 -30.87
N ALA A 107 -15.74 10.48 -31.77
CA ALA A 107 -15.25 10.47 -33.15
C ALA A 107 -13.77 10.07 -33.33
N ASN A 108 -12.88 10.52 -32.44
CA ASN A 108 -11.44 10.23 -32.55
C ASN A 108 -10.99 8.91 -31.89
N ALA A 109 -11.88 8.16 -31.23
CA ALA A 109 -11.53 6.92 -30.53
C ALA A 109 -10.84 5.90 -31.47
N ALA A 110 -11.29 5.82 -32.72
CA ALA A 110 -10.73 4.90 -33.72
C ALA A 110 -9.26 5.19 -34.10
N GLN A 111 -8.77 6.42 -33.89
CA GLN A 111 -7.36 6.80 -34.09
C GLN A 111 -6.47 6.45 -32.88
N VAL A 112 -7.08 6.11 -31.75
CA VAL A 112 -6.40 5.87 -30.45
C VAL A 112 -6.44 4.38 -30.08
N TYR A 113 -7.54 3.70 -30.41
CA TYR A 113 -7.83 2.31 -30.05
C TYR A 113 -8.00 1.37 -31.25
N GLY A 114 -7.78 1.86 -32.48
CA GLY A 114 -8.02 1.10 -33.71
C GLY A 114 -9.51 0.97 -34.04
N SER A 115 -9.86 0.05 -34.95
CA SER A 115 -11.24 -0.12 -35.42
C SER A 115 -12.20 -0.81 -34.43
N ASP A 116 -11.78 -1.02 -33.18
CA ASP A 116 -12.60 -1.66 -32.14
C ASP A 116 -13.62 -0.66 -31.54
N PRO A 117 -14.94 -0.91 -31.67
CA PRO A 117 -15.95 -0.03 -31.09
C PRO A 117 -16.10 -0.17 -29.57
N TYR A 118 -15.51 -1.19 -28.93
CA TYR A 118 -15.69 -1.54 -27.52
C TYR A 118 -14.66 -0.89 -26.59
N PHE A 119 -14.30 0.38 -26.84
CA PHE A 119 -13.42 1.20 -25.98
C PHE A 119 -14.09 1.65 -24.66
N TYR A 120 -14.85 0.77 -24.03
CA TYR A 120 -15.59 1.01 -22.78
C TYR A 120 -15.82 -0.29 -22.01
N SER A 121 -15.82 -0.21 -20.67
CA SER A 121 -16.38 -1.29 -19.84
C SER A 121 -17.90 -1.17 -19.84
N GLU A 122 -18.59 -2.31 -19.78
CA GLU A 122 -20.06 -2.39 -19.87
C GLU A 122 -20.62 -3.23 -18.73
N SER A 123 -21.55 -2.65 -17.97
CA SER A 123 -22.18 -3.27 -16.81
C SER A 123 -23.67 -3.51 -17.07
N VAL A 124 -24.13 -4.75 -16.86
CA VAL A 124 -25.56 -5.10 -16.93
C VAL A 124 -26.10 -5.16 -15.51
N GLN A 125 -27.26 -4.53 -15.25
CA GLN A 125 -27.92 -4.55 -13.95
C GLN A 125 -29.33 -5.14 -14.01
N GLU A 126 -29.82 -5.63 -12.88
CA GLU A 126 -31.20 -6.03 -12.65
C GLU A 126 -32.15 -4.86 -12.97
N ASN A 127 -33.25 -5.13 -13.68
CA ASN A 127 -34.31 -4.15 -13.94
C ASN A 127 -35.27 -4.03 -12.74
N ALA A 128 -34.70 -3.78 -11.57
CA ALA A 128 -35.38 -3.58 -10.31
C ALA A 128 -34.79 -2.35 -9.58
N PRO A 129 -35.54 -1.69 -8.66
CA PRO A 129 -35.03 -0.52 -7.93
C PRO A 129 -33.75 -0.76 -7.11
N GLY A 130 -33.42 -2.02 -6.81
CA GLY A 130 -32.18 -2.40 -6.13
C GLY A 130 -30.93 -2.50 -7.02
N GLY A 131 -31.06 -2.35 -8.35
CA GLY A 131 -29.94 -2.11 -9.27
C GLY A 131 -28.77 -3.11 -9.25
N LYS A 132 -28.98 -4.36 -8.83
CA LYS A 132 -27.89 -5.33 -8.66
C LYS A 132 -27.12 -5.55 -9.95
N LEU A 133 -25.78 -5.55 -9.89
CA LEU A 133 -24.91 -5.89 -11.01
C LEU A 133 -25.08 -7.38 -11.37
N LEU A 134 -25.37 -7.70 -12.63
CA LEU A 134 -25.55 -9.06 -13.12
C LEU A 134 -24.34 -9.53 -13.93
N SER A 135 -23.72 -8.63 -14.71
CA SER A 135 -22.46 -8.90 -15.39
C SER A 135 -21.65 -7.63 -15.65
N GLN A 136 -20.34 -7.78 -15.84
CA GLN A 136 -19.43 -6.70 -16.22
C GLN A 136 -18.40 -7.18 -17.25
N ARG A 137 -18.28 -6.47 -18.37
CA ARG A 137 -17.29 -6.73 -19.42
C ARG A 137 -16.19 -5.65 -19.41
N LYS A 138 -14.93 -6.05 -19.55
CA LYS A 138 -13.79 -5.16 -19.79
C LYS A 138 -13.83 -4.56 -21.21
N PRO A 139 -13.13 -3.45 -21.48
CA PRO A 139 -12.96 -2.92 -22.84
C PRO A 139 -12.27 -3.90 -23.79
N GLY A 140 -12.79 -3.97 -25.02
CA GLY A 140 -12.21 -4.67 -26.15
C GLY A 140 -13.06 -5.78 -26.75
N SER A 141 -12.93 -5.99 -28.07
CA SER A 141 -13.59 -7.08 -28.80
C SER A 141 -13.20 -8.47 -28.29
N ASP A 142 -11.99 -8.62 -27.74
CA ASP A 142 -11.50 -9.87 -27.16
C ASP A 142 -12.40 -10.35 -26.00
N TYR A 143 -13.05 -9.42 -25.30
CA TYR A 143 -13.93 -9.71 -24.16
C TYR A 143 -15.38 -10.02 -24.57
N LEU A 144 -15.70 -10.12 -25.86
CA LEU A 144 -17.04 -10.52 -26.31
C LEU A 144 -17.32 -11.99 -25.94
N GLY A 145 -18.34 -12.20 -25.12
CA GLY A 145 -18.63 -13.50 -24.48
C GLY A 145 -17.90 -13.71 -23.15
N HIS A 146 -16.79 -12.99 -22.93
CA HIS A 146 -15.94 -13.08 -21.75
C HIS A 146 -16.22 -11.91 -20.80
N SER A 147 -17.21 -12.06 -19.94
CA SER A 147 -17.61 -11.06 -18.95
C SER A 147 -17.84 -11.69 -17.58
N VAL A 148 -17.44 -10.99 -16.52
CA VAL A 148 -17.64 -11.42 -15.14
C VAL A 148 -19.13 -11.52 -14.87
N GLN A 149 -19.61 -12.64 -14.33
CA GLN A 149 -21.02 -12.86 -13.97
C GLN A 149 -21.23 -12.81 -12.46
N TYR A 150 -22.32 -12.20 -12.02
CA TYR A 150 -22.68 -12.02 -10.62
C TYR A 150 -24.01 -12.74 -10.31
N GLY A 151 -23.97 -13.69 -9.39
CA GLY A 151 -25.12 -14.43 -8.89
C GLY A 151 -25.49 -14.02 -7.48
N TYR A 152 -26.80 -13.96 -7.18
CA TYR A 152 -27.31 -13.71 -5.83
C TYR A 152 -28.40 -14.72 -5.47
N GLY A 153 -28.43 -15.14 -4.22
CA GLY A 153 -29.46 -16.04 -3.70
C GLY A 153 -29.26 -16.32 -2.21
N VAL A 154 -29.62 -17.54 -1.81
CA VAL A 154 -29.39 -18.10 -0.48
C VAL A 154 -28.81 -19.50 -0.60
N ASN A 155 -28.28 -20.06 0.50
CA ASN A 155 -27.77 -21.43 0.48
C ASN A 155 -28.89 -22.47 0.34
N ALA A 156 -28.57 -23.59 -0.31
CA ALA A 156 -29.37 -24.81 -0.23
C ALA A 156 -29.14 -25.55 1.12
N ALA A 157 -30.02 -26.49 1.44
CA ALA A 157 -29.77 -27.42 2.54
C ALA A 157 -28.48 -28.23 2.26
N ASP A 158 -27.70 -28.51 3.30
CA ASP A 158 -26.46 -29.28 3.25
C ASP A 158 -25.31 -28.68 2.39
N GLU A 159 -25.49 -27.47 1.82
CA GLU A 159 -24.48 -26.80 0.99
C GLU A 159 -23.29 -26.22 1.78
N VAL A 160 -23.50 -25.87 3.05
CA VAL A 160 -22.49 -25.22 3.90
C VAL A 160 -22.39 -25.92 5.25
N LYS A 161 -21.19 -26.36 5.63
CA LYS A 161 -20.93 -26.97 6.94
C LYS A 161 -21.14 -25.96 8.07
N LYS A 162 -21.75 -26.40 9.17
CA LYS A 162 -22.05 -25.59 10.35
C LYS A 162 -21.09 -25.98 11.47
N HIS A 163 -20.44 -24.99 12.05
CA HIS A 163 -19.52 -25.16 13.18
C HIS A 163 -20.04 -24.35 14.37
N THR A 164 -20.13 -24.99 15.53
CA THR A 164 -20.46 -24.31 16.79
C THR A 164 -19.18 -23.81 17.44
N VAL A 165 -19.16 -22.54 17.83
CA VAL A 165 -18.07 -21.94 18.62
C VAL A 165 -18.55 -21.74 20.05
N THR A 166 -18.06 -22.57 20.97
CA THR A 166 -18.29 -22.39 22.41
C THR A 166 -17.26 -21.41 22.95
N THR A 167 -17.69 -20.36 23.65
CA THR A 167 -16.80 -19.27 24.13
C THR A 167 -16.87 -19.06 25.64
N SER A 168 -15.75 -19.21 26.32
CA SER A 168 -15.53 -18.87 27.72
C SER A 168 -14.61 -17.63 27.86
N TRP A 169 -14.31 -17.22 29.09
CA TRP A 169 -13.27 -16.25 29.40
C TRP A 169 -12.15 -16.98 30.16
N LEU A 170 -10.89 -16.73 29.76
CA LEU A 170 -9.70 -17.25 30.42
C LEU A 170 -8.64 -16.14 30.40
N ASN A 171 -8.04 -15.83 31.55
CA ASN A 171 -6.96 -14.84 31.67
C ASN A 171 -7.31 -13.49 31.00
N GLY A 172 -8.54 -13.02 31.24
CA GLY A 172 -9.07 -11.75 30.70
C GLY A 172 -9.29 -11.69 29.18
N ALA A 173 -9.07 -12.79 28.45
CA ALA A 173 -9.35 -12.91 27.02
C ALA A 173 -10.44 -13.96 26.74
N THR A 174 -11.08 -13.87 25.58
CA THR A 174 -11.99 -14.92 25.09
C THR A 174 -11.22 -16.20 24.81
N SER A 175 -11.68 -17.33 25.34
CA SER A 175 -11.22 -18.66 24.90
C SER A 175 -12.35 -19.35 24.14
N SER A 176 -12.03 -19.90 22.97
CA SER A 176 -13.00 -20.51 22.06
C SER A 176 -12.66 -21.98 21.81
N ALA A 177 -13.68 -22.79 21.56
CA ALA A 177 -13.56 -24.17 21.10
C ALA A 177 -14.56 -24.43 19.96
N VAL A 178 -14.10 -25.13 18.92
CA VAL A 178 -14.90 -25.46 17.72
C VAL A 178 -15.43 -26.88 17.84
N SER A 179 -16.70 -27.10 17.51
CA SER A 179 -17.27 -28.42 17.28
C SER A 179 -18.07 -28.49 15.97
N PRO A 180 -18.14 -29.64 15.28
CA PRO A 180 -19.06 -29.86 14.17
C PRO A 180 -20.52 -29.74 14.64
N ALA A 181 -21.38 -29.13 13.82
CA ALA A 181 -22.78 -28.86 14.15
C ALA A 181 -23.74 -29.21 13.00
N GLY A 182 -23.36 -30.19 12.16
CA GLY A 182 -24.08 -30.53 10.93
C GLY A 182 -23.85 -29.49 9.83
N ASN A 183 -24.92 -29.12 9.12
CA ASN A 183 -24.90 -28.14 8.04
C ASN A 183 -25.89 -26.99 8.32
N TYR A 184 -25.80 -25.91 7.55
CA TYR A 184 -26.82 -24.87 7.53
C TYR A 184 -28.07 -25.35 6.78
N GLY A 185 -29.24 -24.97 7.30
CA GLY A 185 -30.52 -25.19 6.64
C GLY A 185 -30.68 -24.30 5.41
N ALA A 186 -31.53 -24.71 4.47
CA ALA A 186 -31.83 -23.90 3.29
C ALA A 186 -32.34 -22.51 3.69
N GLY A 187 -31.75 -21.45 3.13
CA GLY A 187 -32.12 -20.07 3.42
C GLY A 187 -31.52 -19.44 4.68
N GLU A 188 -30.68 -20.13 5.46
CA GLU A 188 -30.03 -19.54 6.65
C GLU A 188 -28.91 -18.53 6.32
N LEU A 189 -28.32 -18.61 5.12
CA LEU A 189 -27.19 -17.78 4.67
C LEU A 189 -27.51 -17.10 3.33
N MET A 190 -27.17 -15.82 3.22
CA MET A 190 -27.14 -15.10 1.93
C MET A 190 -25.96 -15.61 1.10
N LYS A 191 -26.19 -15.82 -0.20
CA LYS A 191 -25.20 -16.36 -1.15
C LYS A 191 -24.94 -15.33 -2.25
N THR A 192 -23.67 -14.98 -2.46
CA THR A 192 -23.21 -14.15 -3.59
C THR A 192 -22.12 -14.91 -4.34
N SER A 193 -22.29 -15.07 -5.64
CA SER A 193 -21.32 -15.75 -6.52
C SER A 193 -20.75 -14.76 -7.54
N VAL A 194 -19.46 -14.90 -7.84
CA VAL A 194 -18.76 -14.21 -8.93
C VAL A 194 -18.10 -15.28 -9.79
N THR A 195 -18.36 -15.26 -11.09
CA THR A 195 -17.69 -16.13 -12.08
C THR A 195 -16.81 -15.24 -12.96
N ASP A 196 -15.51 -15.52 -13.04
CA ASP A 196 -14.56 -14.73 -13.82
C ASP A 196 -14.71 -14.93 -15.34
N GLU A 197 -13.95 -14.18 -16.13
CA GLU A 197 -14.04 -14.19 -17.60
C GLU A 197 -13.55 -15.49 -18.25
N ASP A 198 -12.86 -16.37 -17.50
CA ASP A 198 -12.47 -17.71 -17.93
C ASP A 198 -13.51 -18.78 -17.50
N GLY A 199 -14.48 -18.42 -16.65
CA GLY A 199 -15.51 -19.31 -16.13
C GLY A 199 -15.25 -19.87 -14.72
N HIS A 200 -14.21 -19.42 -13.99
CA HIS A 200 -13.97 -19.92 -12.63
C HIS A 200 -14.87 -19.23 -11.60
N GLN A 201 -15.52 -19.99 -10.72
CA GLN A 201 -16.47 -19.44 -9.75
C GLN A 201 -15.89 -19.30 -8.33
N THR A 202 -16.12 -18.14 -7.73
CA THR A 202 -16.00 -17.87 -6.30
C THR A 202 -17.39 -17.58 -5.71
N THR A 203 -17.72 -18.14 -4.55
CA THR A 203 -18.99 -17.90 -3.85
C THR A 203 -18.75 -17.53 -2.39
N GLU A 204 -19.25 -16.37 -1.97
CA GLU A 204 -19.30 -15.90 -0.59
C GLU A 204 -20.67 -16.24 0.04
N TYR A 205 -20.64 -16.80 1.25
CA TYR A 205 -21.82 -17.01 2.08
C TYR A 205 -21.77 -16.10 3.32
N LYS A 206 -22.85 -15.37 3.59
CA LYS A 206 -22.98 -14.43 4.72
C LYS A 206 -24.11 -14.81 5.65
N ASN A 207 -23.90 -14.67 6.95
CA ASN A 207 -24.96 -14.83 7.95
C ASN A 207 -25.89 -13.59 7.98
N GLY A 208 -27.00 -13.68 8.73
CA GLY A 208 -27.95 -12.58 8.92
C GLY A 208 -27.41 -11.32 9.64
N LYS A 209 -26.12 -11.25 9.98
CA LYS A 209 -25.42 -10.03 10.43
C LYS A 209 -24.50 -9.44 9.35
N GLY A 210 -24.51 -9.98 8.13
CA GLY A 210 -23.61 -9.59 7.03
C GLY A 210 -22.21 -10.23 7.08
N GLN A 211 -21.89 -10.99 8.12
CA GLN A 211 -20.56 -11.57 8.33
C GLN A 211 -20.33 -12.78 7.43
N THR A 212 -19.18 -12.84 6.78
CA THR A 212 -18.76 -13.93 5.90
C THR A 212 -18.55 -15.22 6.69
N VAL A 213 -19.29 -16.30 6.40
CA VAL A 213 -19.16 -17.60 7.10
C VAL A 213 -18.27 -18.56 6.32
N LEU A 214 -18.39 -18.55 5.00
CA LEU A 214 -17.63 -19.37 4.07
C LEU A 214 -17.33 -18.53 2.83
N VAL A 215 -16.12 -18.62 2.29
CA VAL A 215 -15.90 -18.37 0.86
C VAL A 215 -15.39 -19.64 0.20
N LYS A 216 -16.02 -20.02 -0.91
CA LYS A 216 -15.72 -21.20 -1.71
C LYS A 216 -15.20 -20.76 -3.07
N LYS A 217 -13.94 -21.09 -3.43
CA LYS A 217 -13.42 -20.92 -4.80
C LYS A 217 -13.32 -22.30 -5.45
N GLN A 218 -14.10 -22.53 -6.49
CA GLN A 218 -14.27 -23.86 -7.09
C GLN A 218 -14.54 -24.91 -6.00
N ASN A 219 -13.67 -25.92 -5.88
CA ASN A 219 -13.79 -26.99 -4.89
C ASN A 219 -13.04 -26.71 -3.56
N THR A 220 -12.45 -25.52 -3.39
CA THR A 220 -11.77 -25.12 -2.14
C THR A 220 -12.68 -24.29 -1.24
N GLU A 221 -12.65 -24.54 0.07
CA GLU A 221 -13.52 -23.90 1.06
C GLU A 221 -12.68 -23.20 2.14
N THR A 222 -13.04 -21.98 2.53
CA THR A 222 -12.42 -21.27 3.67
C THR A 222 -13.49 -20.76 4.60
N TYR A 223 -13.53 -21.31 5.81
CA TYR A 223 -14.54 -20.98 6.83
C TYR A 223 -14.02 -19.93 7.80
N TYR A 224 -14.90 -19.01 8.18
CA TYR A 224 -14.63 -17.90 9.09
C TYR A 224 -15.61 -18.03 10.26
N LEU A 225 -15.09 -18.42 11.43
CA LEU A 225 -15.92 -18.79 12.57
C LEU A 225 -15.91 -17.70 13.63
N TYR A 226 -17.10 -17.20 13.98
CA TYR A 226 -17.27 -16.12 14.96
C TYR A 226 -17.67 -16.67 16.33
N ASN A 227 -17.18 -16.03 17.38
CA ASN A 227 -17.56 -16.33 18.76
C ASN A 227 -18.94 -15.73 19.10
N LYS A 228 -19.44 -16.03 20.31
CA LYS A 228 -20.77 -15.55 20.76
C LYS A 228 -20.92 -14.02 20.84
N TYR A 229 -19.83 -13.25 20.83
CA TYR A 229 -19.84 -11.79 20.78
C TYR A 229 -19.79 -11.24 19.34
N GLY A 230 -19.63 -12.09 18.33
CA GLY A 230 -19.52 -11.71 16.92
C GLY A 230 -18.10 -11.39 16.46
N GLN A 231 -17.08 -11.60 17.30
CA GLN A 231 -15.66 -11.45 16.93
C GLN A 231 -15.18 -12.72 16.22
N LEU A 232 -14.29 -12.62 15.21
CA LEU A 232 -13.76 -13.80 14.52
C LEU A 232 -12.86 -14.60 15.47
N ALA A 233 -13.18 -15.86 15.76
CA ALA A 233 -12.33 -16.74 16.56
C ALA A 233 -11.33 -17.55 15.72
N TYR A 234 -11.71 -17.95 14.51
CA TYR A 234 -10.89 -18.80 13.63
C TYR A 234 -11.07 -18.47 12.14
N VAL A 235 -9.99 -18.57 11.35
CA VAL A 235 -10.08 -18.88 9.91
C VAL A 235 -9.55 -20.29 9.68
N ILE A 236 -10.31 -21.08 8.92
CA ILE A 236 -10.01 -22.48 8.56
C ILE A 236 -9.73 -22.51 7.04
N PRO A 237 -8.46 -22.59 6.61
CA PRO A 237 -8.09 -22.66 5.19
C PRO A 237 -8.49 -23.99 4.53
N PRO A 238 -8.43 -24.12 3.19
CA PRO A 238 -8.97 -25.28 2.48
C PRO A 238 -8.37 -26.64 2.88
N LEU A 239 -7.07 -26.69 3.18
CA LEU A 239 -6.42 -27.91 3.66
C LEU A 239 -6.96 -28.35 5.03
N ALA A 240 -7.26 -27.41 5.93
CA ALA A 240 -7.90 -27.71 7.22
C ALA A 240 -9.38 -28.06 7.05
N ALA A 241 -10.11 -27.38 6.16
CA ALA A 241 -11.53 -27.63 5.88
C ALA A 241 -11.82 -28.99 5.22
N SER A 242 -10.78 -29.65 4.69
CA SER A 242 -10.83 -30.99 4.10
C SER A 242 -10.79 -32.15 5.10
N GLN A 243 -10.46 -31.89 6.37
CA GLN A 243 -10.15 -32.91 7.37
C GLN A 243 -10.76 -32.60 8.77
N PRO A 244 -10.76 -33.56 9.72
CA PRO A 244 -11.28 -33.31 11.07
C PRO A 244 -10.48 -32.24 11.81
N LEU A 245 -11.18 -31.25 12.38
CA LEU A 245 -10.60 -30.12 13.11
C LEU A 245 -10.12 -30.53 14.51
N THR A 246 -9.06 -31.33 14.57
CA THR A 246 -8.35 -31.67 15.82
C THR A 246 -7.57 -30.45 16.33
N ALA A 247 -7.11 -30.51 17.59
CA ALA A 247 -6.22 -29.47 18.15
C ALA A 247 -4.97 -29.27 17.28
N THR A 248 -4.39 -30.35 16.74
CA THR A 248 -3.25 -30.29 15.81
C THR A 248 -3.61 -29.57 14.51
N VAL A 249 -4.75 -29.86 13.89
CA VAL A 249 -5.19 -29.17 12.66
C VAL A 249 -5.47 -27.70 12.91
N LEU A 250 -6.06 -27.34 14.06
CA LEU A 250 -6.25 -25.94 14.45
C LEU A 250 -4.91 -25.22 14.66
N ASP A 251 -3.91 -25.89 15.24
CA ASP A 251 -2.60 -25.31 15.56
C ASP A 251 -1.64 -25.23 14.37
N GLU A 252 -1.65 -26.23 13.47
CA GLU A 252 -0.73 -26.31 12.34
C GLU A 252 -1.27 -25.67 11.05
N LEU A 253 -2.59 -25.54 10.90
CA LEU A 253 -3.23 -25.11 9.65
C LEU A 253 -4.24 -23.96 9.78
N CYS A 254 -4.73 -23.61 10.97
CA CYS A 254 -5.74 -22.55 11.14
C CYS A 254 -5.17 -21.27 11.77
N TYR A 255 -5.83 -20.15 11.49
CA TYR A 255 -5.61 -18.88 12.18
C TYR A 255 -6.52 -18.84 13.40
N GLN A 256 -6.03 -18.40 14.56
CA GLN A 256 -6.78 -18.37 15.82
C GLN A 256 -6.67 -17.02 16.52
N TYR A 257 -7.77 -16.53 17.11
CA TYR A 257 -7.88 -15.16 17.63
C TYR A 257 -8.59 -15.08 18.97
N ARG A 258 -8.14 -14.16 19.83
CA ARG A 258 -8.68 -13.93 21.17
C ARG A 258 -8.70 -12.44 21.52
N TYR A 259 -9.81 -12.02 22.12
CA TYR A 259 -10.11 -10.60 22.39
C TYR A 259 -10.29 -10.33 23.88
N ASP A 260 -10.01 -9.11 24.31
CA ASP A 260 -10.31 -8.65 25.66
C ASP A 260 -11.80 -8.25 25.82
N SER A 261 -12.17 -7.86 27.05
CA SER A 261 -13.53 -7.37 27.36
C SER A 261 -13.93 -6.07 26.63
N ARG A 262 -13.00 -5.43 25.91
CA ARG A 262 -13.20 -4.23 25.10
C ARG A 262 -13.23 -4.53 23.59
N SER A 263 -13.17 -5.82 23.21
CA SER A 263 -13.08 -6.32 21.84
C SER A 263 -11.77 -6.00 21.10
N ARG A 264 -10.69 -5.68 21.83
CA ARG A 264 -9.35 -5.53 21.23
C ARG A 264 -8.69 -6.89 21.14
N GLN A 265 -8.02 -7.19 20.02
CA GLN A 265 -7.29 -8.45 19.83
C GLN A 265 -6.05 -8.49 20.73
N VAL A 266 -6.00 -9.42 21.68
CA VAL A 266 -4.91 -9.53 22.68
C VAL A 266 -4.05 -10.77 22.53
N GLU A 267 -4.54 -11.81 21.83
CA GLU A 267 -3.76 -13.00 21.48
C GLU A 267 -4.15 -13.45 20.06
N LYS A 268 -3.16 -13.77 19.23
CA LYS A 268 -3.36 -14.41 17.92
C LYS A 268 -2.39 -15.57 17.70
N LYS A 269 -2.71 -16.47 16.78
CA LYS A 269 -1.85 -17.59 16.37
C LYS A 269 -2.00 -17.82 14.87
N LEU A 270 -0.87 -17.91 14.18
CA LEU A 270 -0.80 -18.21 12.75
C LEU A 270 -0.56 -19.72 12.54
N PRO A 271 -0.95 -20.29 11.38
CA PRO A 271 -0.74 -21.72 11.07
C PRO A 271 0.70 -22.19 11.29
N GLY A 272 0.92 -23.06 12.27
CA GLY A 272 2.25 -23.60 12.59
C GLY A 272 3.18 -22.69 13.42
N LYS A 273 2.72 -21.47 13.78
CA LYS A 273 3.41 -20.54 14.70
C LYS A 273 2.96 -20.77 16.14
N GLY A 274 3.74 -20.35 17.12
CA GLY A 274 3.29 -20.17 18.50
C GLY A 274 2.27 -19.03 18.65
N TRP A 275 1.81 -18.79 19.88
CA TRP A 275 0.95 -17.65 20.19
C TRP A 275 1.75 -16.34 20.19
N GLU A 276 1.15 -15.30 19.61
CA GLU A 276 1.60 -13.92 19.64
C GLU A 276 0.65 -13.11 20.55
N TYR A 277 1.22 -12.31 21.45
CA TYR A 277 0.53 -11.63 22.53
C TYR A 277 0.65 -10.11 22.39
N ILE A 278 -0.44 -9.39 22.67
CA ILE A 278 -0.55 -7.94 22.52
C ILE A 278 -1.04 -7.33 23.84
N VAL A 279 -0.36 -6.28 24.30
CA VAL A 279 -0.76 -5.46 25.46
C VAL A 279 -0.98 -4.03 25.01
N TYR A 280 -2.05 -3.42 25.50
CA TYR A 280 -2.48 -2.07 25.16
C TYR A 280 -2.27 -1.10 26.32
N ASP A 281 -2.10 0.18 25.99
CA ASP A 281 -2.22 1.25 26.98
C ASP A 281 -3.69 1.63 27.27
N THR A 282 -3.90 2.60 28.16
CA THR A 282 -5.25 3.09 28.51
C THR A 282 -5.86 4.04 27.46
N GLN A 283 -5.11 4.33 26.38
CA GLN A 283 -5.53 5.13 25.22
C GLN A 283 -5.80 4.27 23.97
N ASP A 284 -5.86 2.94 24.13
CA ASP A 284 -6.13 1.96 23.07
C ASP A 284 -5.06 1.84 21.98
N ARG A 285 -3.83 2.27 22.27
CA ARG A 285 -2.67 2.02 21.40
C ARG A 285 -1.96 0.74 21.81
N VAL A 286 -1.38 0.04 20.84
CA VAL A 286 -0.51 -1.11 21.12
C VAL A 286 0.71 -0.61 21.89
N LEU A 287 0.84 -1.05 23.14
CA LEU A 287 1.96 -0.68 24.01
C LEU A 287 3.14 -1.62 23.80
N MET A 288 2.87 -2.92 23.70
CA MET A 288 3.91 -3.93 23.44
C MET A 288 3.36 -5.25 22.89
N THR A 289 4.23 -5.97 22.18
CA THR A 289 3.96 -7.27 21.56
C THR A 289 5.04 -8.30 21.89
N GLN A 290 4.66 -9.57 22.02
CA GLN A 290 5.56 -10.69 22.27
C GLN A 290 5.16 -11.90 21.41
N ASP A 291 6.11 -12.46 20.68
CA ASP A 291 5.95 -13.73 19.95
C ASP A 291 6.46 -14.91 20.80
N ALA A 292 6.56 -16.10 20.20
CA ALA A 292 6.97 -17.30 20.89
C ALA A 292 8.50 -17.39 21.13
N ASN A 293 9.31 -16.77 20.27
CA ASN A 293 10.77 -16.75 20.40
C ASN A 293 11.24 -15.73 21.46
N MET A 294 10.76 -14.49 21.39
CA MET A 294 10.95 -13.47 22.43
C MET A 294 10.33 -13.92 23.76
N GLY A 295 9.20 -14.61 23.70
CA GLY A 295 8.53 -15.23 24.84
C GLY A 295 9.42 -16.16 25.66
N ALA A 296 10.25 -16.98 25.01
CA ALA A 296 11.23 -17.85 25.68
C ALA A 296 12.26 -17.06 26.51
N SER A 297 12.51 -15.79 26.15
CA SER A 297 13.39 -14.86 26.88
C SER A 297 12.63 -13.86 27.76
N ARG A 298 11.29 -14.00 27.90
CA ARG A 298 10.36 -13.03 28.51
C ARG A 298 10.45 -11.62 27.92
N GLN A 299 10.90 -11.50 26.67
CA GLN A 299 11.10 -10.21 26.00
C GLN A 299 9.83 -9.74 25.31
N TRP A 300 9.61 -8.43 25.31
CA TRP A 300 8.51 -7.73 24.66
C TRP A 300 9.07 -6.58 23.82
N LEU A 301 8.65 -6.48 22.56
CA LEU A 301 8.85 -5.29 21.75
C LEU A 301 7.84 -4.23 22.21
N PHE A 302 8.29 -3.06 22.68
CA PHE A 302 7.42 -1.98 23.12
C PHE A 302 7.50 -0.74 22.22
N THR A 303 6.40 0.02 22.19
CA THR A 303 6.25 1.27 21.45
C THR A 303 5.86 2.39 22.41
N LYS A 304 6.51 3.56 22.30
CA LYS A 304 6.19 4.78 23.06
C LYS A 304 5.67 5.86 22.14
N TYR A 305 4.72 6.63 22.67
CA TYR A 305 4.02 7.67 21.93
C TYR A 305 4.13 9.02 22.64
N ASP A 306 4.06 10.10 21.86
CA ASP A 306 3.77 11.42 22.40
C ASP A 306 2.25 11.65 22.57
N LYS A 307 1.90 12.82 23.13
CA LYS A 307 0.52 13.27 23.37
C LYS A 307 -0.35 13.39 22.11
N PHE A 308 0.22 13.31 20.91
CA PHE A 308 -0.48 13.32 19.63
C PHE A 308 -0.64 11.91 19.05
N GLY A 309 -0.08 10.88 19.70
CA GLY A 309 -0.09 9.51 19.21
C GLY A 309 1.05 9.16 18.24
N ARG A 310 2.04 10.05 18.06
CA ARG A 310 3.19 9.79 17.20
C ARG A 310 4.19 8.87 17.92
N THR A 311 4.65 7.81 17.26
CA THR A 311 5.67 6.88 17.80
C THR A 311 7.01 7.60 17.99
N VAL A 312 7.43 7.82 19.23
CA VAL A 312 8.65 8.56 19.59
C VAL A 312 9.87 7.67 19.87
N TYR A 313 9.69 6.44 20.35
CA TYR A 313 10.75 5.43 20.40
C TYR A 313 10.19 4.02 20.59
N THR A 314 10.97 3.02 20.18
CA THR A 314 10.67 1.59 20.39
C THR A 314 11.84 0.88 21.07
N GLY A 315 11.61 -0.27 21.70
CA GLY A 315 12.66 -1.02 22.38
C GLY A 315 12.24 -2.41 22.86
N ILE A 316 13.14 -3.10 23.55
CA ILE A 316 12.91 -4.40 24.20
C ILE A 316 12.78 -4.21 25.71
N PHE A 317 11.66 -4.66 26.25
CA PHE A 317 11.41 -4.81 27.68
C PHE A 317 11.55 -6.29 28.08
N THR A 318 12.22 -6.60 29.18
CA THR A 318 12.24 -7.95 29.74
C THR A 318 11.30 -8.00 30.93
N SER A 319 10.21 -8.77 30.76
CA SER A 319 9.15 -8.94 31.74
C SER A 319 9.55 -9.89 32.87
N ALA A 320 8.99 -9.67 34.07
CA ALA A 320 9.09 -10.63 35.18
C ALA A 320 8.15 -11.84 34.98
N GLN A 321 7.09 -11.67 34.19
CA GLN A 321 6.09 -12.69 33.87
C GLN A 321 6.60 -13.68 32.82
N ASN A 322 6.08 -14.91 32.85
CA ASN A 322 6.33 -15.92 31.83
C ASN A 322 5.51 -15.65 30.56
N TYR A 323 6.00 -16.12 29.41
CA TYR A 323 5.24 -16.20 28.17
C TYR A 323 3.96 -17.04 28.35
N GLY A 324 2.84 -16.53 27.83
CA GLY A 324 1.51 -17.15 27.96
C GLY A 324 0.40 -16.14 28.25
N SER A 325 -0.85 -16.55 28.08
CA SER A 325 -2.04 -15.71 28.34
C SER A 325 -2.08 -15.13 29.77
N GLU A 326 -1.56 -15.85 30.77
CA GLU A 326 -1.45 -15.37 32.15
C GLU A 326 -0.47 -14.19 32.28
N GLY A 327 0.72 -14.30 31.67
CA GLY A 327 1.71 -13.24 31.65
C GLY A 327 1.21 -12.01 30.89
N ARG A 328 0.64 -12.21 29.69
CA ARG A 328 -0.01 -11.14 28.91
C ARG A 328 -1.09 -10.42 29.72
N GLN A 329 -1.87 -11.14 30.53
CA GLN A 329 -2.87 -10.50 31.41
C GLN A 329 -2.25 -9.78 32.61
N ALA A 330 -1.18 -10.31 33.23
CA ALA A 330 -0.47 -9.64 34.32
C ALA A 330 0.22 -8.35 33.83
N GLU A 331 0.79 -8.37 32.63
CA GLU A 331 1.34 -7.19 31.95
C GLU A 331 0.25 -6.17 31.59
N GLN A 332 -0.90 -6.62 31.05
CA GLN A 332 -2.05 -5.74 30.77
C GLN A 332 -2.65 -5.13 32.06
N ASN A 333 -2.69 -5.87 33.16
CA ASN A 333 -3.07 -5.34 34.47
C ASN A 333 -2.08 -4.25 34.92
N THR A 334 -0.78 -4.49 34.75
CA THR A 334 0.27 -3.55 35.14
C THR A 334 0.17 -2.26 34.33
N ALA A 335 0.03 -2.34 33.00
CA ALA A 335 -0.21 -1.19 32.12
C ALA A 335 -1.49 -0.40 32.49
N ASN A 336 -2.57 -1.08 32.90
CA ASN A 336 -3.83 -0.43 33.31
C ASN A 336 -3.74 0.28 34.69
N THR A 337 -2.87 -0.18 35.58
CA THR A 337 -2.77 0.28 36.99
C THR A 337 -1.56 1.17 37.27
N ALA A 338 -0.63 1.28 36.32
CA ALA A 338 0.56 2.08 36.48
C ALA A 338 0.21 3.56 36.67
N ALA A 339 0.67 4.15 37.78
CA ALA A 339 0.49 5.57 38.12
C ALA A 339 1.42 6.49 37.29
N THR A 340 1.62 6.16 36.02
CA THR A 340 2.55 6.79 35.07
C THR A 340 1.82 7.58 33.99
N PRO A 341 2.38 8.68 33.47
CA PRO A 341 1.90 9.33 32.25
C PRO A 341 1.77 8.31 31.10
N GLN A 342 0.72 8.44 30.29
CA GLN A 342 0.51 7.55 29.13
C GLN A 342 1.28 8.03 27.87
N ASN A 343 2.00 9.15 27.96
CA ASN A 343 2.68 9.78 26.83
C ASN A 343 4.02 10.35 27.28
N GLU A 344 5.02 10.23 26.43
CA GLU A 344 6.30 10.90 26.62
C GLU A 344 6.26 12.33 26.07
N SER A 345 7.22 13.15 26.48
CA SER A 345 7.38 14.55 26.05
C SER A 345 8.85 14.89 25.86
N ARG A 346 9.17 15.90 25.04
CA ARG A 346 10.57 16.31 24.80
C ARG A 346 11.21 16.77 26.12
N ASN A 347 12.40 16.26 26.40
CA ASN A 347 13.17 16.55 27.61
C ASN A 347 14.61 16.93 27.22
N PRO A 348 15.08 18.16 27.50
CA PRO A 348 16.45 18.58 27.20
C PRO A 348 17.53 17.76 27.94
N GLY A 349 17.23 17.20 29.11
CA GLY A 349 18.16 16.30 29.82
C GLY A 349 18.22 14.87 29.24
N GLY A 350 17.14 14.45 28.57
CA GLY A 350 17.00 13.13 27.95
C GLY A 350 17.19 11.93 28.90
N PHE A 351 17.52 10.79 28.30
CA PHE A 351 18.04 9.59 28.97
C PHE A 351 19.01 8.82 28.06
N SER A 352 19.85 7.93 28.62
CA SER A 352 20.79 7.11 27.85
C SER A 352 20.08 5.91 27.20
N ALA A 353 20.21 5.77 25.87
CA ALA A 353 19.52 4.77 25.04
C ALA A 353 20.47 3.70 24.47
N ASN A 354 21.54 3.37 25.21
CA ASN A 354 22.71 2.60 24.76
C ASN A 354 23.42 3.30 23.56
N GLY A 355 24.43 4.13 23.85
CA GLY A 355 25.27 4.79 22.84
C GLY A 355 24.77 6.13 22.28
N VAL A 356 23.52 6.52 22.55
CA VAL A 356 22.97 7.85 22.22
C VAL A 356 22.08 8.38 23.35
N THR A 357 21.85 9.69 23.37
CA THR A 357 20.86 10.33 24.25
C THR A 357 19.51 10.41 23.54
N ALA A 358 18.45 9.92 24.20
CA ALA A 358 17.06 10.11 23.79
C ALA A 358 16.50 11.38 24.45
N TYR A 359 16.23 12.44 23.67
CA TYR A 359 15.74 13.74 24.19
C TYR A 359 14.23 13.78 24.47
N TYR A 360 13.76 12.73 25.14
CA TYR A 360 12.39 12.54 25.63
C TYR A 360 12.40 12.21 27.13
N THR A 361 11.24 12.30 27.77
CA THR A 361 10.99 11.61 29.05
C THR A 361 11.04 10.10 28.84
N ASN A 362 11.27 9.39 29.94
CA ASN A 362 11.01 7.95 30.07
C ASN A 362 10.15 7.79 31.32
N SER A 363 8.85 7.98 31.16
CA SER A 363 7.90 8.11 32.27
C SER A 363 6.66 7.25 32.11
N ALA A 364 6.31 6.83 30.89
CA ALA A 364 5.26 5.85 30.65
C ALA A 364 5.74 4.43 30.98
N TYR A 365 4.84 3.57 31.41
CA TYR A 365 5.11 2.14 31.55
C TYR A 365 5.44 1.48 30.19
N PRO A 366 6.34 0.49 30.07
CA PRO A 366 7.40 0.14 31.03
C PRO A 366 8.50 1.22 31.05
N THR A 367 8.96 1.60 32.24
CA THR A 367 10.00 2.62 32.45
C THR A 367 11.42 2.06 32.56
N ALA A 368 11.57 0.74 32.72
CA ALA A 368 12.83 0.03 32.68
C ALA A 368 12.81 -0.94 31.49
N PHE A 369 13.88 -0.96 30.70
CA PHE A 369 14.02 -1.77 29.49
C PHE A 369 15.49 -2.12 29.23
N THR A 370 15.75 -3.13 28.40
CA THR A 370 17.10 -3.63 28.15
C THR A 370 17.78 -2.95 26.95
N LYS A 371 17.01 -2.61 25.91
CA LYS A 371 17.54 -2.05 24.65
C LYS A 371 16.53 -1.10 24.00
N ILE A 372 16.96 0.10 23.60
CA ILE A 372 16.20 0.92 22.63
C ILE A 372 16.55 0.46 21.21
N LEU A 373 15.58 0.52 20.30
CA LEU A 373 15.67 0.08 18.90
C LEU A 373 15.51 1.23 17.90
N SER A 374 14.60 2.19 18.16
CA SER A 374 14.42 3.39 17.34
C SER A 374 14.07 4.61 18.20
N ILE A 375 14.34 5.82 17.71
CA ILE A 375 13.92 7.11 18.31
C ILE A 375 13.53 8.07 17.19
N ASN A 376 12.30 8.59 17.20
CA ASN A 376 11.81 9.58 16.25
C ASN A 376 11.62 10.94 16.92
N TYR A 377 12.15 11.99 16.30
CA TYR A 377 12.03 13.36 16.73
C TYR A 377 11.07 14.12 15.83
N PHE A 378 10.20 14.89 16.46
CA PHE A 378 9.26 15.79 15.81
C PHE A 378 9.38 17.19 16.40
N ASP A 379 8.83 18.15 15.67
CA ASP A 379 8.67 19.57 16.01
C ASP A 379 9.99 20.35 16.11
N THR A 380 10.99 19.84 16.84
CA THR A 380 12.34 20.42 16.96
C THR A 380 13.43 19.37 16.77
N TYR A 381 14.65 19.78 16.43
CA TYR A 381 15.75 18.83 16.28
C TYR A 381 16.24 18.32 17.66
N PRO A 382 16.86 17.13 17.74
CA PRO A 382 17.62 16.72 18.93
C PRO A 382 18.92 17.54 19.04
N ALA A 383 19.55 17.54 20.22
CA ALA A 383 20.94 17.98 20.31
C ALA A 383 21.87 17.00 19.55
N GLU A 384 23.09 17.45 19.26
CA GLU A 384 24.04 16.78 18.34
C GLU A 384 23.57 16.68 16.88
N THR A 385 22.47 17.36 16.51
CA THR A 385 22.09 17.48 15.09
C THR A 385 23.20 18.15 14.27
N PRO A 386 23.48 17.69 13.03
CA PRO A 386 24.28 18.42 12.07
C PRO A 386 23.75 19.85 11.88
N ALA A 387 24.67 20.78 11.56
CA ALA A 387 24.31 22.16 11.29
C ALA A 387 23.36 22.24 10.08
N ARG A 388 22.11 22.66 10.33
CA ARG A 388 21.10 22.88 9.30
C ARG A 388 21.65 23.87 8.25
N PRO A 389 21.67 23.51 6.95
CA PRO A 389 22.11 24.43 5.90
C PRO A 389 21.12 25.61 5.82
N SER A 390 21.64 26.84 5.80
CA SER A 390 20.79 28.04 5.68
C SER A 390 19.99 28.05 4.38
N GLN A 391 20.57 27.51 3.31
CA GLN A 391 19.94 27.34 2.02
C GLN A 391 20.28 25.99 1.38
N VAL A 392 19.35 25.44 0.62
CA VAL A 392 19.53 24.30 -0.30
C VAL A 392 19.20 24.79 -1.71
N PHE A 393 20.14 24.61 -2.67
CA PHE A 393 20.04 25.16 -4.04
C PHE A 393 19.61 26.64 -4.11
N GLY A 394 20.06 27.48 -3.15
CA GLY A 394 19.73 28.90 -3.06
C GLY A 394 18.33 29.22 -2.52
N LYS A 395 17.55 28.22 -2.08
CA LYS A 395 16.27 28.38 -1.38
C LYS A 395 16.49 28.24 0.13
N ASN A 396 15.87 29.11 0.92
CA ASN A 396 15.99 29.10 2.39
C ASN A 396 15.42 27.82 3.00
N THR A 397 16.01 27.36 4.10
CA THR A 397 15.41 26.32 4.95
C THR A 397 14.73 26.92 6.17
N ILE A 398 13.69 26.24 6.68
CA ILE A 398 13.00 26.62 7.92
C ILE A 398 13.66 26.02 9.16
N GLY A 399 13.52 26.70 10.30
CA GLY A 399 14.11 26.30 11.58
C GLY A 399 13.08 25.78 12.59
N ASP A 400 13.57 25.33 13.74
CA ASP A 400 12.75 24.76 14.83
C ASP A 400 12.45 25.74 15.97
N ASN A 401 12.72 27.04 15.78
CA ASN A 401 12.17 28.06 16.66
C ASN A 401 10.65 28.15 16.48
N LEU A 402 9.91 27.43 17.33
CA LEU A 402 8.45 27.30 17.31
C LEU A 402 7.68 28.61 17.52
N ALA A 403 8.36 29.72 17.83
CA ALA A 403 7.78 31.06 17.88
C ALA A 403 7.78 31.81 16.53
N MET A 404 8.50 31.30 15.52
CA MET A 404 8.49 31.84 14.15
C MET A 404 7.19 31.48 13.42
N ALA A 405 6.75 32.31 12.47
CA ALA A 405 5.51 32.06 11.71
C ALA A 405 5.59 30.81 10.81
N VAL A 406 6.78 30.49 10.30
CA VAL A 406 7.07 29.24 9.57
C VAL A 406 8.20 28.52 10.29
N ASN A 407 7.98 27.27 10.69
CA ASN A 407 8.89 26.47 11.51
C ASN A 407 8.55 24.96 11.37
N THR A 408 9.37 24.08 11.94
CA THR A 408 9.23 22.61 11.82
C THR A 408 8.15 21.95 12.70
N LYS A 409 7.23 22.72 13.31
CA LYS A 409 6.12 22.17 14.11
C LYS A 409 5.28 21.16 13.32
N ASN A 410 4.93 20.06 13.98
CA ASN A 410 4.26 18.87 13.44
C ASN A 410 5.10 18.02 12.46
N LEU A 411 6.25 18.51 11.97
CA LEU A 411 7.11 17.77 11.03
C LEU A 411 8.07 16.81 11.76
N PRO A 412 8.46 15.67 11.17
CA PRO A 412 9.56 14.84 11.64
C PRO A 412 10.90 15.53 11.35
N THR A 413 11.74 15.69 12.37
CA THR A 413 13.03 16.42 12.29
C THR A 413 14.23 15.49 12.23
N ALA A 414 14.16 14.34 12.91
CA ALA A 414 15.18 13.31 12.88
C ALA A 414 14.60 11.92 13.21
N SER A 415 15.25 10.85 12.74
CA SER A 415 14.98 9.47 13.14
C SER A 415 16.29 8.74 13.35
N TYR A 416 16.47 8.14 14.52
CA TYR A 416 17.62 7.30 14.85
C TYR A 416 17.15 5.85 14.87
N VAL A 417 17.81 4.97 14.13
CA VAL A 417 17.50 3.53 14.07
C VAL A 417 18.76 2.76 14.45
N LYS A 418 18.62 1.85 15.42
CA LYS A 418 19.72 1.04 15.91
C LYS A 418 19.83 -0.27 15.14
N ASN A 419 21.04 -0.78 15.03
CA ASN A 419 21.35 -2.13 14.58
C ASN A 419 20.92 -3.17 15.64
N ILE A 420 20.34 -4.28 15.20
CA ILE A 420 19.89 -5.34 16.12
C ILE A 420 21.09 -6.13 16.67
N GLU A 421 22.06 -6.46 15.81
CA GLU A 421 23.15 -7.40 16.15
C GLU A 421 24.38 -6.77 16.82
N ASP A 422 24.67 -5.48 16.57
CA ASP A 422 25.93 -4.83 17.04
C ASP A 422 25.74 -3.51 17.83
N ASP A 423 24.48 -3.13 18.11
CA ASP A 423 24.07 -1.91 18.83
C ASP A 423 24.54 -0.55 18.24
N ASN A 424 25.19 -0.51 17.07
CA ASN A 424 25.52 0.76 16.39
C ASN A 424 24.25 1.45 15.86
N TRP A 425 24.38 2.73 15.50
CA TRP A 425 23.24 3.59 15.14
C TRP A 425 23.37 4.19 13.74
N THR A 426 22.28 4.18 12.99
CA THR A 426 22.06 5.12 11.89
C THR A 426 21.30 6.34 12.43
N LYS A 427 21.76 7.57 12.15
CA LYS A 427 21.11 8.82 12.60
C LYS A 427 20.72 9.68 11.39
N SER A 428 19.43 9.73 11.08
CA SER A 428 18.89 10.52 9.96
C SER A 428 18.25 11.83 10.43
N TYR A 429 18.46 12.90 9.66
CA TYR A 429 17.92 14.25 9.87
C TYR A 429 17.25 14.73 8.58
N ILE A 430 16.16 15.51 8.69
CA ILE A 430 15.38 16.01 7.55
C ILE A 430 15.34 17.54 7.61
N TRP A 431 15.57 18.22 6.48
CA TRP A 431 15.49 19.67 6.35
C TRP A 431 14.40 20.09 5.37
N TYR A 432 13.75 21.21 5.67
CA TYR A 432 12.54 21.67 5.00
C TYR A 432 12.68 23.07 4.41
N ASP A 433 12.00 23.36 3.30
CA ASP A 433 11.91 24.70 2.73
C ASP A 433 10.80 25.55 3.37
N GLU A 434 10.65 26.80 2.91
CA GLU A 434 9.60 27.74 3.36
C GLU A 434 8.16 27.27 3.03
N LYS A 435 7.98 26.23 2.21
CA LYS A 435 6.70 25.54 1.98
C LYS A 435 6.53 24.27 2.83
N ALA A 436 7.42 24.03 3.81
CA ALA A 436 7.47 22.82 4.65
C ALA A 436 7.67 21.51 3.85
N ARG A 437 8.27 21.57 2.66
CA ARG A 437 8.61 20.39 1.84
C ARG A 437 9.99 19.89 2.22
N ALA A 438 10.20 18.59 2.31
CA ALA A 438 11.52 18.01 2.56
C ALA A 438 12.43 18.28 1.35
N VAL A 439 13.46 19.10 1.54
CA VAL A 439 14.42 19.49 0.48
C VAL A 439 15.84 18.98 0.72
N GLY A 440 16.08 18.34 1.86
CA GLY A 440 17.30 17.59 2.06
C GLY A 440 17.26 16.66 3.26
N THR A 441 18.16 15.69 3.26
CA THR A 441 18.38 14.74 4.35
C THR A 441 19.87 14.61 4.63
N TYR A 442 20.20 14.18 5.84
CA TYR A 442 21.54 13.79 6.24
C TYR A 442 21.43 12.54 7.11
N ALA A 443 22.01 11.42 6.68
CA ALA A 443 22.06 10.18 7.41
C ALA A 443 23.51 9.90 7.81
N VAL A 444 23.81 9.88 9.11
CA VAL A 444 25.06 9.29 9.63
C VAL A 444 24.88 7.78 9.61
N ASN A 445 25.78 7.07 8.94
CA ASN A 445 25.71 5.61 8.80
C ASN A 445 26.33 4.90 10.02
N HIS A 446 26.09 3.60 10.15
CA HIS A 446 26.54 2.80 11.30
C HIS A 446 28.08 2.65 11.45
N LEU A 447 28.86 3.07 10.45
CA LEU A 447 30.33 3.11 10.46
C LEU A 447 30.89 4.52 10.77
N GLY A 448 30.01 5.51 10.99
CA GLY A 448 30.39 6.90 11.28
C GLY A 448 30.68 7.77 10.04
N GLY A 449 30.43 7.26 8.83
CA GLY A 449 30.33 8.11 7.62
C GLY A 449 28.92 8.68 7.46
N TYR A 450 28.61 9.21 6.27
CA TYR A 450 27.33 9.84 6.01
C TYR A 450 26.86 9.76 4.55
N THR A 451 25.56 9.88 4.37
CA THR A 451 24.91 10.19 3.09
C THR A 451 24.06 11.45 3.28
N LYS A 452 24.33 12.48 2.48
CA LYS A 452 23.55 13.73 2.44
C LYS A 452 22.86 13.83 1.09
N THR A 453 21.54 13.97 1.06
CA THR A 453 20.78 14.24 -0.17
C THR A 453 20.16 15.62 -0.12
N GLU A 454 20.19 16.34 -1.23
CA GLU A 454 19.59 17.67 -1.42
C GLU A 454 18.78 17.66 -2.72
N SER A 455 17.63 18.33 -2.72
CA SER A 455 16.74 18.42 -3.89
C SER A 455 16.28 19.85 -4.17
N LEU A 456 16.09 20.16 -5.45
CA LEU A 456 15.47 21.40 -5.94
C LEU A 456 14.09 21.08 -6.53
N PRO A 457 13.02 21.06 -5.73
CA PRO A 457 11.65 21.04 -6.23
C PRO A 457 11.27 22.39 -6.87
N ASP A 458 10.46 22.32 -7.92
CA ASP A 458 9.86 23.50 -8.56
C ASP A 458 8.75 24.13 -7.70
N PHE A 459 7.87 24.93 -8.28
CA PHE A 459 6.75 25.52 -7.56
C PHE A 459 5.75 24.46 -7.06
N ALA A 460 5.42 23.47 -7.89
CA ALA A 460 4.43 22.43 -7.61
C ALA A 460 4.97 21.34 -6.68
N GLY A 461 6.29 21.08 -6.71
CA GLY A 461 6.95 20.01 -5.95
C GLY A 461 7.87 19.14 -6.80
N VAL A 462 7.87 19.32 -8.12
CA VAL A 462 8.55 18.44 -9.06
C VAL A 462 10.05 18.73 -9.04
N VAL A 463 10.84 17.72 -8.70
CA VAL A 463 12.27 17.85 -8.48
C VAL A 463 13.01 17.99 -9.81
N GLN A 464 13.61 19.16 -10.04
CA GLN A 464 14.36 19.49 -11.25
C GLN A 464 15.82 19.06 -11.16
N GLN A 465 16.38 19.01 -9.95
CA GLN A 465 17.76 18.62 -9.69
C GLN A 465 17.89 17.98 -8.30
N THR A 466 18.79 17.02 -8.16
CA THR A 466 19.29 16.56 -6.85
C THR A 466 20.81 16.49 -6.80
N ARG A 467 21.33 16.57 -5.58
CA ARG A 467 22.72 16.32 -5.24
C ARG A 467 22.79 15.41 -4.02
N LEU A 468 23.38 14.24 -4.19
CA LEU A 468 23.74 13.31 -3.14
C LEU A 468 25.25 13.40 -2.88
N THR A 469 25.66 13.30 -1.62
CA THR A 469 27.06 13.28 -1.19
C THR A 469 27.25 12.17 -0.17
N HIS A 470 28.07 11.17 -0.48
CA HIS A 470 28.25 9.95 0.30
C HIS A 470 29.71 9.74 0.70
N ALA A 471 29.96 9.37 1.95
CA ALA A 471 31.25 8.88 2.43
C ALA A 471 31.03 7.70 3.39
N ARG A 472 31.76 6.59 3.21
CA ARG A 472 31.63 5.40 4.06
C ARG A 472 32.08 5.67 5.50
N LEU A 473 33.21 6.34 5.67
CA LEU A 473 33.71 6.89 6.93
C LEU A 473 33.81 8.42 6.82
N ALA A 474 33.74 9.15 7.94
CA ALA A 474 33.92 10.61 7.95
C ALA A 474 35.32 11.09 7.47
N SER A 475 36.31 10.19 7.42
CA SER A 475 37.65 10.42 6.88
C SER A 475 37.77 10.20 5.37
N ASP A 476 36.80 9.53 4.75
CA ASP A 476 36.90 9.13 3.34
C ASP A 476 36.59 10.32 2.42
N THR A 477 37.23 10.36 1.25
CA THR A 477 36.90 11.37 0.23
C THR A 477 35.47 11.12 -0.27
N PRO A 478 34.53 12.08 -0.11
CA PRO A 478 33.14 11.85 -0.44
C PRO A 478 32.94 11.72 -1.95
N LYS A 479 31.99 10.86 -2.34
CA LYS A 479 31.45 10.76 -3.69
C LYS A 479 30.24 11.65 -3.84
N VAL A 480 30.18 12.41 -4.93
CA VAL A 480 29.05 13.28 -5.25
C VAL A 480 28.30 12.69 -6.43
N ILE A 481 26.99 12.54 -6.29
CA ILE A 481 26.10 12.20 -7.41
C ILE A 481 25.18 13.39 -7.64
N THR A 482 25.15 13.90 -8.87
CA THR A 482 24.19 14.93 -9.28
C THR A 482 23.25 14.35 -10.33
N GLN A 483 21.95 14.58 -10.18
CA GLN A 483 20.97 14.29 -11.22
C GLN A 483 20.19 15.54 -11.59
N THR A 484 19.78 15.60 -12.85
CA THR A 484 18.94 16.66 -13.42
C THR A 484 17.79 16.01 -14.17
N PHE A 485 16.63 16.65 -14.16
CA PHE A 485 15.39 16.14 -14.72
C PHE A 485 14.73 17.22 -15.60
N GLU A 486 14.44 16.89 -16.85
CA GLU A 486 13.63 17.74 -17.74
C GLU A 486 12.22 17.16 -17.82
N TYR A 487 11.20 18.00 -17.60
CA TYR A 487 9.79 17.62 -17.70
C TYR A 487 9.09 18.43 -18.79
N ASP A 488 7.95 17.94 -19.27
CA ASP A 488 7.11 18.67 -20.21
C ASP A 488 6.19 19.71 -19.53
N SER A 489 5.25 20.28 -20.28
CA SER A 489 4.27 21.27 -19.79
C SER A 489 3.27 20.71 -18.76
N GLN A 490 3.15 19.38 -18.65
CA GLN A 490 2.23 18.67 -17.75
C GLN A 490 2.99 17.82 -16.70
N ASN A 491 4.29 18.09 -16.48
CA ASN A 491 5.17 17.40 -15.54
C ASN A 491 5.49 15.92 -15.83
N ARG A 492 5.35 15.45 -17.08
CA ARG A 492 5.90 14.13 -17.47
C ARG A 492 7.41 14.22 -17.68
N LEU A 493 8.16 13.27 -17.12
CA LEU A 493 9.62 13.21 -17.19
C LEU A 493 10.09 12.92 -18.62
N LYS A 494 10.65 13.93 -19.30
CA LYS A 494 11.23 13.78 -20.64
C LYS A 494 12.65 13.25 -20.61
N LYS A 495 13.50 13.72 -19.70
CA LYS A 495 14.93 13.34 -19.65
C LYS A 495 15.45 13.25 -18.23
N GLN A 496 16.30 12.25 -17.98
CA GLN A 496 17.05 12.11 -16.75
C GLN A 496 18.55 12.04 -17.05
N TRP A 497 19.33 12.88 -16.38
CA TRP A 497 20.79 12.83 -16.41
C TRP A 497 21.38 12.40 -15.07
N HIS A 498 22.60 11.87 -15.11
CA HIS A 498 23.37 11.47 -13.95
C HIS A 498 24.84 11.85 -14.12
N GLN A 499 25.46 12.32 -13.05
CA GLN A 499 26.85 12.73 -12.99
C GLN A 499 27.49 12.19 -11.71
N VAL A 500 28.70 11.63 -11.83
CA VAL A 500 29.50 11.13 -10.70
C VAL A 500 30.73 12.01 -10.55
N ASP A 501 30.93 12.55 -9.35
CA ASP A 501 31.97 13.52 -9.02
C ASP A 501 32.05 14.66 -10.06
N GLY A 502 33.21 14.88 -10.67
CA GLY A 502 33.43 15.82 -11.77
C GLY A 502 33.44 15.19 -13.17
N ASN A 503 33.01 13.93 -13.31
CA ASN A 503 32.97 13.26 -14.62
C ASN A 503 31.93 13.92 -15.56
N PRO A 504 31.97 13.65 -16.88
CA PRO A 504 30.91 14.06 -17.79
C PRO A 504 29.51 13.61 -17.32
N GLN A 505 28.52 14.46 -17.57
CA GLN A 505 27.11 14.19 -17.29
C GLN A 505 26.53 13.25 -18.35
N GLU A 506 26.07 12.08 -17.93
CA GLU A 506 25.48 11.05 -18.78
C GLU A 506 23.97 11.25 -18.88
N LEU A 507 23.39 11.09 -20.08
CA LEU A 507 21.95 11.02 -20.28
C LEU A 507 21.50 9.56 -20.04
N LEU A 508 20.93 9.28 -18.86
CA LEU A 508 20.46 7.92 -18.54
C LEU A 508 19.27 7.53 -19.42
N SER A 509 18.27 8.41 -19.53
CA SER A 509 17.07 8.16 -20.32
C SER A 509 16.51 9.42 -21.00
N GLU A 510 16.02 9.24 -22.24
CA GLU A 510 15.09 10.16 -22.93
C GLU A 510 13.78 9.42 -23.21
N ASN A 511 12.68 9.93 -22.67
CA ASN A 511 11.34 9.35 -22.73
C ASN A 511 10.46 10.05 -23.78
N ILE A 512 9.69 9.26 -24.53
CA ILE A 512 8.73 9.75 -25.54
C ILE A 512 7.36 9.12 -25.25
N TYR A 513 6.32 9.96 -25.23
CA TYR A 513 4.97 9.58 -24.82
C TYR A 513 3.95 9.74 -25.96
N ASN A 514 2.94 8.87 -26.02
CA ASN A 514 1.79 9.04 -26.92
C ASN A 514 0.72 9.98 -26.33
N ASP A 515 -0.34 10.27 -27.10
CA ASP A 515 -1.41 11.19 -26.68
C ASP A 515 -2.24 10.72 -25.47
N LEU A 516 -2.12 9.45 -25.05
CA LEU A 516 -2.64 8.92 -23.78
C LEU A 516 -1.63 9.03 -22.62
N SER A 517 -0.54 9.79 -22.79
CA SER A 517 0.57 9.89 -21.82
C SER A 517 1.29 8.58 -21.50
N ARG A 518 1.13 7.52 -22.31
CA ARG A 518 1.85 6.25 -22.14
C ARG A 518 3.22 6.33 -22.81
N LEU A 519 4.26 5.84 -22.15
CA LEU A 519 5.65 5.83 -22.65
C LEU A 519 5.75 4.89 -23.85
N ILE A 520 5.99 5.39 -25.06
CA ILE A 520 6.09 4.56 -26.28
C ILE A 520 7.54 4.25 -26.68
N GLN A 521 8.50 5.09 -26.31
CA GLN A 521 9.92 4.85 -26.52
C GLN A 521 10.72 5.44 -25.35
N LYS A 522 11.67 4.68 -24.83
CA LYS A 522 12.77 5.17 -23.98
C LYS A 522 14.10 4.93 -24.70
N LYS A 523 14.92 5.97 -24.84
CA LYS A 523 16.31 5.83 -25.31
C LYS A 523 17.23 5.83 -24.10
N VAL A 524 18.08 4.80 -23.96
CA VAL A 524 18.91 4.58 -22.76
C VAL A 524 20.38 4.83 -23.06
N GLY A 525 21.10 5.40 -22.09
CA GLY A 525 22.56 5.57 -22.12
C GLY A 525 23.06 6.45 -23.27
N ASN A 526 22.52 7.66 -23.37
CA ASN A 526 22.75 8.58 -24.49
C ASN A 526 22.41 7.94 -25.85
N SER A 527 21.23 7.29 -25.94
CA SER A 527 20.75 6.56 -27.13
C SER A 527 21.66 5.42 -27.59
N LEU A 528 22.30 4.72 -26.65
CA LEU A 528 23.04 3.47 -26.90
C LEU A 528 22.10 2.33 -27.30
N GLN A 529 20.86 2.37 -26.80
CA GLN A 529 19.76 1.47 -27.13
C GLN A 529 18.42 2.23 -27.12
N ASN A 530 17.45 1.68 -27.86
CA ASN A 530 16.05 2.07 -27.76
C ASN A 530 15.25 0.96 -27.06
N ILE A 531 14.16 1.35 -26.44
CA ILE A 531 13.22 0.48 -25.74
C ILE A 531 11.82 0.96 -26.10
N ASP A 532 11.20 0.30 -27.08
CA ASP A 532 9.91 0.62 -27.67
C ASP A 532 8.80 -0.23 -27.04
N TYR A 533 7.75 0.42 -26.54
CA TYR A 533 6.68 -0.21 -25.77
C TYR A 533 5.39 -0.29 -26.61
N THR A 534 4.85 -1.51 -26.75
CA THR A 534 3.48 -1.73 -27.25
C THR A 534 2.57 -2.07 -26.08
N TYR A 535 1.33 -1.58 -26.13
CA TYR A 535 0.31 -1.76 -25.11
C TYR A 535 -0.95 -2.38 -25.70
N ASN A 536 -1.74 -3.07 -24.88
CA ASN A 536 -3.13 -3.33 -25.20
C ASN A 536 -3.95 -2.01 -25.18
N MET A 537 -5.24 -2.07 -25.54
CA MET A 537 -6.10 -0.87 -25.53
C MET A 537 -6.39 -0.32 -24.13
N ARG A 538 -6.24 -1.13 -23.07
CA ARG A 538 -6.59 -0.82 -21.67
C ARG A 538 -5.43 -0.31 -20.83
N GLY A 539 -4.18 -0.47 -21.26
CA GLY A 539 -3.02 0.05 -20.53
C GLY A 539 -1.85 -0.90 -20.41
N ALA A 540 -2.11 -2.20 -20.27
CA ALA A 540 -1.06 -3.19 -19.99
C ALA A 540 -0.06 -3.32 -21.15
N THR A 541 1.23 -3.47 -20.81
CA THR A 541 2.32 -3.64 -21.77
C THR A 541 2.25 -5.04 -22.38
N THR A 542 2.13 -5.11 -23.70
CA THR A 542 2.13 -6.39 -24.44
C THR A 542 3.49 -6.70 -25.06
N ARG A 543 4.36 -5.70 -25.26
CA ARG A 543 5.66 -5.90 -25.89
C ARG A 543 6.67 -4.79 -25.57
N VAL A 544 7.94 -5.16 -25.45
CA VAL A 544 9.12 -4.31 -25.25
C VAL A 544 10.16 -4.71 -26.29
N ASN A 545 10.31 -3.92 -27.36
CA ASN A 545 10.96 -4.27 -28.64
C ASN A 545 10.34 -5.52 -29.32
N ASP A 546 10.55 -5.74 -30.62
CA ASP A 546 9.91 -6.86 -31.33
C ASP A 546 10.75 -8.15 -31.29
N PRO A 547 10.33 -9.21 -30.57
CA PRO A 547 11.13 -10.45 -30.50
C PRO A 547 11.14 -11.23 -31.82
N ALA A 548 10.22 -10.97 -32.75
CA ALA A 548 10.33 -11.49 -34.11
C ALA A 548 11.41 -10.74 -34.92
N ASN A 549 11.45 -9.40 -34.83
CA ASN A 549 12.32 -8.53 -35.62
C ASN A 549 13.10 -7.51 -34.74
N PRO A 550 14.05 -7.95 -33.88
CA PRO A 550 14.70 -7.06 -32.89
C PRO A 550 15.65 -6.01 -33.49
N GLY A 551 15.97 -6.09 -34.79
CA GLY A 551 16.77 -5.07 -35.48
C GLY A 551 18.17 -4.89 -34.88
N ASN A 552 18.39 -3.78 -34.18
CA ASN A 552 19.64 -3.44 -33.50
C ASN A 552 19.53 -3.48 -31.96
N ASP A 553 18.38 -3.90 -31.42
CA ASP A 553 18.13 -3.95 -29.98
C ASP A 553 18.72 -5.26 -29.39
N LEU A 554 19.42 -5.13 -28.27
CA LEU A 554 20.11 -6.24 -27.62
C LEU A 554 19.14 -7.26 -26.99
N PHE A 555 17.92 -6.84 -26.68
CA PHE A 555 16.87 -7.65 -26.09
C PHE A 555 15.48 -7.19 -26.58
N ALA A 556 14.59 -8.17 -26.78
CA ALA A 556 13.19 -7.94 -27.13
C ALA A 556 12.27 -9.00 -26.50
N TYR A 557 11.03 -8.60 -26.19
CA TYR A 557 10.14 -9.32 -25.27
C TYR A 557 8.65 -9.08 -25.57
N ALA A 558 7.80 -10.10 -25.54
CA ALA A 558 6.35 -9.96 -25.73
C ALA A 558 5.52 -10.93 -24.86
N LEU A 559 4.33 -10.46 -24.47
CA LEU A 559 3.29 -11.18 -23.73
C LEU A 559 2.06 -11.41 -24.62
N SER A 560 1.50 -12.62 -24.56
CA SER A 560 0.17 -12.92 -25.11
C SER A 560 -0.76 -13.42 -24.00
N PHE A 561 -2.05 -13.11 -24.15
CA PHE A 561 -3.13 -13.44 -23.22
C PHE A 561 -4.26 -14.18 -23.95
N PHE A 562 -4.79 -13.60 -25.04
CA PHE A 562 -6.02 -14.06 -25.70
C PHE A 562 -5.75 -14.96 -26.93
N ASP A 563 -4.59 -14.81 -27.56
CA ASP A 563 -4.25 -15.26 -28.90
C ASP A 563 -3.03 -16.23 -28.95
N PRO A 564 -3.00 -17.31 -28.15
CA PRO A 564 -1.84 -18.19 -28.07
C PRO A 564 -1.56 -18.96 -29.36
N SER A 565 -0.28 -19.14 -29.65
CA SER A 565 0.21 -19.88 -30.81
C SER A 565 -0.09 -21.38 -30.80
N ASP A 566 -0.50 -21.92 -29.64
CA ASP A 566 -0.82 -23.33 -29.44
C ASP A 566 -2.28 -23.71 -29.76
N ASN A 567 -3.10 -22.76 -30.24
CA ASN A 567 -4.55 -22.91 -30.52
C ASN A 567 -5.41 -23.34 -29.31
N THR A 568 -4.91 -23.23 -28.08
CA THR A 568 -5.74 -23.43 -26.88
C THR A 568 -6.46 -22.15 -26.48
N THR A 569 -7.46 -22.23 -25.59
CA THR A 569 -8.19 -21.04 -25.14
C THR A 569 -7.27 -20.02 -24.49
N GLY A 570 -7.47 -18.74 -24.86
CA GLY A 570 -6.86 -17.59 -24.20
C GLY A 570 -7.28 -17.44 -22.73
N LYS A 571 -6.71 -16.43 -22.07
CA LYS A 571 -6.91 -16.10 -20.67
C LYS A 571 -7.38 -14.66 -20.51
N TYR A 572 -8.68 -14.52 -20.28
CA TYR A 572 -9.41 -13.24 -20.21
C TYR A 572 -9.42 -12.69 -18.78
N SER A 573 -9.38 -13.60 -17.81
CA SER A 573 -9.24 -13.31 -16.37
C SER A 573 -8.02 -12.42 -16.05
N GLY A 574 -6.89 -12.64 -16.75
CA GLY A 574 -5.65 -11.85 -16.60
C GLY A 574 -4.34 -12.65 -16.56
N ASN A 575 -4.40 -13.99 -16.51
CA ASN A 575 -3.19 -14.82 -16.57
C ASN A 575 -2.42 -14.61 -17.89
N ILE A 576 -1.10 -14.42 -17.80
CA ILE A 576 -0.22 -14.43 -18.98
C ILE A 576 -0.21 -15.83 -19.59
N LYS A 577 -0.53 -15.94 -20.87
CA LYS A 577 -0.69 -17.22 -21.56
C LYS A 577 0.61 -17.67 -22.24
N GLU A 578 1.32 -16.74 -22.89
CA GLU A 578 2.65 -16.96 -23.45
C GLU A 578 3.57 -15.78 -23.15
N VAL A 579 4.86 -16.07 -22.98
CA VAL A 579 5.97 -15.11 -22.94
C VAL A 579 6.92 -15.48 -24.07
N SER A 580 7.32 -14.55 -24.92
CA SER A 580 8.35 -14.75 -25.94
C SER A 580 9.45 -13.70 -25.85
N TRP A 581 10.70 -14.09 -26.13
CA TRP A 581 11.84 -13.18 -26.05
C TRP A 581 12.99 -13.59 -26.98
N LYS A 582 13.87 -12.64 -27.29
CA LYS A 582 15.05 -12.82 -28.15
C LYS A 582 16.16 -11.90 -27.66
N SER A 583 17.41 -12.35 -27.73
CA SER A 583 18.59 -11.52 -27.44
C SER A 583 19.53 -11.48 -28.65
N ALA A 584 20.30 -10.39 -28.79
CA ALA A 584 21.29 -10.26 -29.84
C ALA A 584 22.55 -11.15 -29.60
N GLN A 585 22.68 -11.77 -28.43
CA GLN A 585 23.85 -12.58 -28.05
C GLN A 585 23.87 -13.95 -28.75
N ASP A 586 22.71 -14.56 -28.99
CA ASP A 586 22.59 -15.79 -29.79
C ASP A 586 21.51 -15.75 -30.89
N ASN A 587 20.65 -14.73 -30.90
CA ASN A 587 19.57 -14.53 -31.88
C ASN A 587 18.58 -15.70 -31.99
N ILE A 588 18.43 -16.49 -30.92
CA ILE A 588 17.41 -17.55 -30.84
C ILE A 588 16.12 -16.95 -30.28
N LEU A 589 15.02 -17.05 -31.04
CA LEU A 589 13.68 -16.76 -30.51
C LEU A 589 13.28 -17.85 -29.50
N ARG A 590 12.77 -17.43 -28.36
CA ARG A 590 12.38 -18.28 -27.23
C ARG A 590 10.95 -18.01 -26.84
N LYS A 591 10.26 -19.04 -26.35
CA LYS A 591 8.89 -18.92 -25.84
C LYS A 591 8.64 -19.85 -24.66
N TYR A 592 8.01 -19.33 -23.61
CA TYR A 592 7.27 -20.12 -22.63
C TYR A 592 5.77 -20.04 -22.95
N ALA A 593 5.08 -21.18 -22.95
CA ALA A 593 3.62 -21.28 -22.93
C ALA A 593 3.18 -21.83 -21.57
N TYR A 594 2.26 -21.13 -20.90
CA TYR A 594 1.89 -21.43 -19.52
C TYR A 594 0.60 -22.24 -19.41
N ARG A 595 0.47 -22.97 -18.29
CA ARG A 595 -0.71 -23.72 -17.88
C ARG A 595 -1.03 -23.41 -16.42
N TYR A 596 -2.32 -23.41 -16.10
CA TYR A 596 -2.86 -23.04 -14.80
C TYR A 596 -3.93 -24.04 -14.37
N ASP A 597 -4.15 -24.19 -13.07
CA ASP A 597 -5.35 -24.84 -12.53
C ASP A 597 -6.50 -23.84 -12.32
N ASP A 598 -7.69 -24.36 -11.97
CA ASP A 598 -8.92 -23.58 -11.75
C ASP A 598 -8.84 -22.57 -10.58
N LEU A 599 -7.72 -22.56 -9.84
CA LEU A 599 -7.44 -21.59 -8.78
C LEU A 599 -6.51 -20.47 -9.25
N ASN A 600 -6.06 -20.49 -10.51
CA ASN A 600 -5.06 -19.63 -11.14
C ASN A 600 -3.62 -19.83 -10.58
N ARG A 601 -3.27 -21.06 -10.20
CA ARG A 601 -1.90 -21.47 -9.83
C ARG A 601 -1.19 -22.10 -11.03
N MET A 602 0.08 -21.77 -11.27
CA MET A 602 0.80 -22.19 -12.48
C MET A 602 1.23 -23.66 -12.41
N THR A 603 0.59 -24.52 -13.20
CA THR A 603 0.91 -25.96 -13.24
C THR A 603 2.07 -26.29 -14.16
N GLN A 604 2.27 -25.55 -15.26
CA GLN A 604 3.39 -25.77 -16.19
C GLN A 604 3.88 -24.47 -16.83
N GLY A 605 5.20 -24.39 -17.06
CA GLY A 605 5.83 -23.52 -18.04
C GLY A 605 6.52 -24.38 -19.10
N ILE A 606 5.98 -24.39 -20.32
CA ILE A 606 6.46 -25.23 -21.44
C ILE A 606 7.33 -24.35 -22.34
N TYR A 607 8.62 -24.66 -22.44
CA TYR A 607 9.59 -23.90 -23.22
C TYR A 607 9.74 -24.44 -24.65
N SER A 608 9.98 -23.52 -25.58
CA SER A 608 10.26 -23.81 -26.98
C SER A 608 11.21 -22.78 -27.59
N GLU A 609 11.89 -23.18 -28.67
CA GLU A 609 12.68 -22.30 -29.53
C GLU A 609 12.01 -22.31 -30.93
N PRO A 610 11.01 -21.44 -31.20
CA PRO A 610 10.11 -21.58 -32.36
C PRO A 610 10.78 -21.72 -33.73
N ASP A 611 11.93 -21.07 -33.91
CA ASP A 611 12.70 -21.04 -35.16
C ASP A 611 13.62 -22.28 -35.34
N ALA A 612 13.70 -23.18 -34.35
CA ALA A 612 14.61 -24.33 -34.35
C ALA A 612 14.06 -25.56 -35.10
N SER A 613 14.95 -26.44 -35.58
CA SER A 613 14.58 -27.69 -36.29
C SER A 613 13.70 -28.65 -35.46
N VAL A 614 13.72 -28.49 -34.12
CA VAL A 614 12.78 -29.14 -33.18
C VAL A 614 12.30 -28.04 -32.23
N PRO A 615 11.16 -27.35 -32.52
CA PRO A 615 10.73 -26.21 -31.72
C PRO A 615 10.40 -26.57 -30.27
N GLN A 616 9.68 -27.68 -30.08
CA GLN A 616 9.32 -28.24 -28.77
C GLN A 616 10.47 -29.11 -28.23
N ASN A 617 11.61 -28.47 -27.97
CA ASN A 617 12.85 -29.12 -27.50
C ASN A 617 12.82 -29.55 -26.03
N ASN A 618 11.87 -29.04 -25.23
CA ASN A 618 11.71 -29.31 -23.80
C ASN A 618 12.88 -28.90 -22.89
N PHE A 619 13.86 -28.14 -23.38
CA PHE A 619 14.87 -27.49 -22.51
C PHE A 619 14.13 -26.56 -21.55
N PHE A 620 14.55 -26.39 -20.29
CA PHE A 620 13.99 -25.39 -19.38
C PHE A 620 12.48 -25.50 -19.04
N ASN A 621 11.79 -26.59 -19.44
CA ASN A 621 10.43 -26.86 -18.95
C ASN A 621 10.39 -26.89 -17.41
N GLU A 622 9.34 -26.33 -16.82
CA GLU A 622 9.02 -26.44 -15.39
C GLU A 622 7.58 -26.97 -15.22
N THR A 623 7.33 -27.83 -14.24
CA THR A 623 5.99 -28.37 -13.94
C THR A 623 5.82 -28.56 -12.43
N ALA A 624 4.72 -28.04 -11.89
CA ALA A 624 4.42 -28.01 -10.46
C ALA A 624 3.03 -28.59 -10.16
N ALA A 625 2.89 -29.23 -9.00
CA ALA A 625 1.61 -29.69 -8.46
C ALA A 625 1.43 -29.19 -7.01
N TYR A 626 0.18 -29.12 -6.54
CA TYR A 626 -0.17 -28.47 -5.28
C TYR A 626 -1.22 -29.24 -4.47
N ASP A 627 -1.17 -29.12 -3.14
CA ASP A 627 -2.28 -29.49 -2.26
C ASP A 627 -3.40 -28.42 -2.22
N LEU A 628 -4.41 -28.62 -1.37
CA LEU A 628 -5.52 -27.68 -1.19
C LEU A 628 -5.11 -26.35 -0.51
N GLY A 629 -4.03 -26.32 0.26
CA GLY A 629 -3.44 -25.11 0.87
C GLY A 629 -2.43 -24.39 -0.03
N GLY A 630 -2.21 -24.88 -1.25
CA GLY A 630 -1.20 -24.35 -2.16
C GLY A 630 0.23 -24.72 -1.76
N ASN A 631 0.45 -25.74 -0.93
CA ASN A 631 1.78 -26.29 -0.76
C ASN A 631 2.17 -27.03 -2.05
N ILE A 632 3.35 -26.73 -2.61
CA ILE A 632 3.92 -27.51 -3.71
C ILE A 632 4.14 -28.96 -3.23
N THR A 633 3.61 -29.93 -3.95
CA THR A 633 3.77 -31.37 -3.64
C THR A 633 4.82 -32.04 -4.52
N SER A 634 5.01 -31.54 -5.74
CA SER A 634 6.08 -31.94 -6.66
C SER A 634 6.51 -30.79 -7.56
N LEU A 635 7.79 -30.76 -7.93
CA LEU A 635 8.37 -29.83 -8.91
C LEU A 635 9.33 -30.58 -9.83
N GLN A 636 9.13 -30.47 -11.14
CA GLN A 636 10.01 -31.03 -12.17
C GLN A 636 10.61 -29.92 -13.02
N ARG A 637 11.90 -30.02 -13.34
CA ARG A 637 12.59 -29.12 -14.27
C ARG A 637 13.50 -29.89 -15.23
N ASN A 638 13.51 -29.46 -16.48
CA ASN A 638 14.48 -29.90 -17.49
C ASN A 638 15.52 -28.80 -17.72
N ALA A 639 16.75 -29.13 -18.07
CA ALA A 639 17.70 -28.19 -18.68
C ALA A 639 18.08 -28.62 -20.09
N LYS A 640 18.67 -27.71 -20.88
CA LYS A 640 19.45 -28.09 -22.06
C LYS A 640 20.65 -28.93 -21.60
N GLY A 641 20.89 -30.05 -22.27
CA GLY A 641 21.88 -31.02 -21.84
C GLY A 641 23.32 -30.50 -21.85
N GLN A 642 24.15 -30.97 -20.91
CA GLN A 642 25.51 -30.43 -20.75
C GLN A 642 26.44 -30.85 -21.91
N PHE A 643 26.27 -32.07 -22.41
CA PHE A 643 27.03 -32.63 -23.53
C PHE A 643 26.11 -33.21 -24.62
N SER A 644 24.80 -32.93 -24.54
CA SER A 644 23.78 -33.45 -25.43
C SER A 644 22.94 -32.31 -26.02
N ALA A 645 22.41 -32.50 -27.24
CA ALA A 645 21.49 -31.54 -27.87
C ALA A 645 20.02 -31.73 -27.42
N THR A 646 19.81 -32.47 -26.33
CA THR A 646 18.52 -32.93 -25.82
C THR A 646 18.21 -32.32 -24.45
N ALA A 647 16.94 -32.36 -24.04
CA ALA A 647 16.56 -32.02 -22.69
C ALA A 647 17.02 -33.10 -21.69
N GLU A 648 17.62 -32.69 -20.59
CA GLU A 648 17.99 -33.53 -19.45
C GLU A 648 17.12 -33.12 -18.25
N LEU A 649 16.48 -34.08 -17.57
CA LEU A 649 15.76 -33.81 -16.33
C LEU A 649 16.79 -33.44 -15.25
N ILE A 650 16.67 -32.25 -14.67
CA ILE A 650 17.57 -31.74 -13.61
C ILE A 650 16.91 -31.71 -12.23
N ASP A 651 15.59 -31.84 -12.17
CA ASP A 651 14.83 -31.89 -10.92
C ASP A 651 13.60 -32.79 -11.08
N ASN A 652 13.36 -33.63 -10.07
CA ASN A 652 12.17 -34.45 -9.90
C ASN A 652 11.80 -34.49 -8.40
N LEU A 653 11.50 -33.30 -7.88
CA LEU A 653 11.34 -33.03 -6.46
C LEU A 653 9.99 -33.53 -5.95
N THR A 654 10.00 -34.21 -4.81
CA THR A 654 8.83 -34.56 -4.01
C THR A 654 8.95 -33.94 -2.62
N TYR A 655 7.85 -33.37 -2.11
CA TYR A 655 7.84 -32.58 -0.87
C TYR A 655 6.98 -33.25 0.21
N THR A 656 7.38 -33.18 1.49
CA THR A 656 6.57 -33.67 2.63
C THR A 656 6.37 -32.59 3.71
N TYR A 657 5.26 -32.63 4.45
CA TYR A 657 4.82 -31.50 5.31
C TYR A 657 4.34 -31.90 6.73
N SER A 658 4.55 -30.99 7.70
CA SER A 658 3.86 -30.91 9.01
C SER A 658 3.02 -29.63 9.00
N GLY A 659 1.71 -29.77 8.85
CA GLY A 659 0.84 -28.67 8.47
C GLY A 659 1.30 -28.01 7.17
N ASN A 660 1.74 -26.76 7.27
CA ASN A 660 2.31 -25.99 6.15
C ASN A 660 3.86 -25.94 6.15
N ARG A 661 4.52 -26.54 7.15
CA ARG A 661 5.98 -26.54 7.30
C ARG A 661 6.60 -27.71 6.54
N LEU A 662 7.68 -27.45 5.79
CA LEU A 662 8.32 -28.41 4.89
C LEU A 662 9.27 -29.33 5.67
N ASN A 663 8.96 -30.62 5.74
CA ASN A 663 9.76 -31.60 6.49
C ASN A 663 10.96 -32.12 5.68
N THR A 664 10.77 -32.42 4.39
CA THR A 664 11.82 -32.90 3.46
C THR A 664 11.52 -32.48 2.02
N VAL A 665 12.58 -32.34 1.20
CA VAL A 665 12.50 -32.32 -0.26
C VAL A 665 13.39 -33.43 -0.79
N THR A 666 12.86 -34.37 -1.56
CA THR A 666 13.63 -35.47 -2.18
C THR A 666 13.67 -35.26 -3.68
N ASP A 667 14.86 -35.14 -4.25
CA ASP A 667 15.07 -35.18 -5.70
C ASP A 667 15.28 -36.61 -6.18
N ASN A 668 14.53 -37.01 -7.21
CA ASN A 668 14.67 -38.31 -7.87
C ASN A 668 15.37 -38.20 -9.24
N SER A 669 15.91 -37.02 -9.62
CA SER A 669 16.66 -36.83 -10.86
C SER A 669 18.13 -37.25 -10.72
N THR A 670 18.72 -37.11 -9.52
CA THR A 670 20.15 -37.33 -9.23
C THR A 670 21.09 -36.47 -10.10
N ASN A 671 20.66 -35.24 -10.40
CA ASN A 671 21.32 -34.34 -11.32
C ASN A 671 21.58 -32.96 -10.68
N TYR A 672 22.69 -32.86 -9.95
CA TYR A 672 23.24 -31.67 -9.25
C TYR A 672 23.20 -30.31 -9.96
N ARG A 673 22.84 -30.28 -11.26
CA ARG A 673 22.52 -29.06 -12.02
C ARG A 673 21.28 -28.34 -11.46
N GLY A 674 20.28 -29.10 -11.01
CA GLY A 674 19.09 -28.63 -10.30
C GLY A 674 19.31 -28.50 -8.80
N TYR A 675 18.40 -29.08 -8.01
CA TYR A 675 18.53 -29.26 -6.57
C TYR A 675 19.72 -30.16 -6.19
N PRO A 676 20.29 -30.07 -4.98
CA PRO A 676 21.42 -30.91 -4.58
C PRO A 676 21.08 -32.41 -4.50
N ASP A 677 21.97 -33.28 -5.01
CA ASP A 677 21.83 -34.75 -4.95
C ASP A 677 21.67 -35.28 -3.51
N THR A 678 22.27 -34.57 -2.54
CA THR A 678 22.04 -34.82 -1.11
C THR A 678 20.67 -34.25 -0.75
N SER A 679 19.61 -35.03 -0.98
CA SER A 679 18.23 -34.62 -0.75
C SER A 679 17.52 -35.54 0.26
N GLY A 680 16.41 -35.05 0.81
CA GLY A 680 15.53 -35.82 1.70
C GLY A 680 15.89 -35.73 3.19
N ASN A 681 16.82 -34.87 3.60
CA ASN A 681 17.15 -34.70 5.01
C ASN A 681 16.07 -33.91 5.76
N THR A 682 15.92 -34.18 7.06
CA THR A 682 14.92 -33.51 7.89
C THR A 682 15.22 -32.03 8.08
N ILE A 683 14.23 -31.22 7.72
CA ILE A 683 14.15 -29.78 7.94
C ILE A 683 13.38 -29.52 9.24
N PHE A 684 13.90 -28.63 10.08
CA PHE A 684 13.34 -28.26 11.38
C PHE A 684 12.98 -26.77 11.42
N TYR A 685 12.08 -26.42 12.35
CA TYR A 685 11.59 -25.06 12.55
C TYR A 685 11.69 -24.63 14.02
N ASP A 686 11.67 -23.32 14.27
CA ASP A 686 11.53 -22.73 15.61
C ASP A 686 10.05 -22.49 15.98
N ASN A 687 9.82 -21.80 17.11
CA ASN A 687 8.47 -21.52 17.59
C ASN A 687 7.77 -20.36 16.84
N ASN A 688 8.52 -19.52 16.12
CA ASN A 688 7.97 -18.52 15.22
C ASN A 688 7.64 -19.10 13.83
N GLY A 689 8.06 -20.33 13.54
CA GLY A 689 7.86 -20.98 12.24
C GLY A 689 9.00 -20.71 11.25
N ASN A 690 10.19 -20.36 11.73
CA ASN A 690 11.37 -20.09 10.90
C ASN A 690 12.23 -21.33 10.68
N LEU A 691 12.73 -21.50 9.45
CA LEU A 691 13.62 -22.59 9.01
C LEU A 691 14.94 -22.63 9.82
N LYS A 692 15.17 -23.66 10.62
CA LYS A 692 16.38 -23.77 11.47
C LYS A 692 17.60 -24.39 10.78
N ASN A 693 17.40 -25.18 9.73
CA ASN A 693 18.44 -25.88 8.99
C ASN A 693 17.95 -26.20 7.56
N HIS A 694 18.88 -26.48 6.66
CA HIS A 694 18.59 -27.02 5.33
C HIS A 694 19.76 -27.90 4.90
N ILE A 695 19.84 -29.11 5.46
CA ILE A 695 21.01 -30.00 5.35
C ILE A 695 21.31 -30.36 3.89
N ASP A 696 20.28 -30.45 3.05
CA ASP A 696 20.40 -30.69 1.61
C ASP A 696 21.25 -29.61 0.90
N LYS A 697 21.15 -28.35 1.36
CA LYS A 697 21.95 -27.21 0.90
C LYS A 697 23.21 -27.00 1.77
N GLY A 698 23.58 -28.00 2.59
CA GLY A 698 24.69 -27.97 3.52
C GLY A 698 24.51 -27.06 4.75
N ILE A 699 23.31 -26.52 4.97
CA ILE A 699 23.04 -25.57 6.06
C ILE A 699 22.67 -26.33 7.33
N LEU A 700 23.52 -26.25 8.36
CA LEU A 700 23.36 -26.96 9.63
C LEU A 700 22.55 -26.17 10.67
N GLN A 701 22.69 -24.84 10.67
CA GLN A 701 22.04 -23.96 11.62
C GLN A 701 21.73 -22.62 10.95
N ILE A 702 20.57 -22.05 11.29
CA ILE A 702 20.14 -20.70 10.96
C ILE A 702 19.62 -20.08 12.26
N ASP A 703 20.21 -18.98 12.69
CA ASP A 703 19.71 -18.18 13.82
C ASP A 703 19.05 -16.90 13.32
N TYR A 704 17.95 -16.53 13.97
CA TYR A 704 17.13 -15.37 13.63
C TYR A 704 17.28 -14.23 14.64
N ASN A 705 16.97 -13.00 14.20
CA ASN A 705 16.83 -11.84 15.07
C ASN A 705 15.34 -11.60 15.43
N ILE A 706 15.06 -10.47 16.10
CA ILE A 706 13.71 -10.12 16.59
C ILE A 706 12.69 -9.76 15.48
N LEU A 707 13.09 -9.81 14.21
CA LEU A 707 12.24 -9.54 13.04
C LEU A 707 12.03 -10.80 12.18
N ASP A 708 12.35 -11.99 12.71
CA ASP A 708 12.37 -13.25 11.96
C ASP A 708 13.31 -13.22 10.71
N LEU A 709 14.35 -12.35 10.74
CA LEU A 709 15.41 -12.27 9.71
C LEU A 709 16.67 -13.08 10.10
N PRO A 710 17.32 -13.83 9.17
CA PRO A 710 18.52 -14.61 9.48
C PRO A 710 19.72 -13.72 9.83
N LYS A 711 20.27 -13.84 11.04
CA LYS A 711 21.46 -13.11 11.48
C LYS A 711 22.75 -13.94 11.42
N TYR A 712 22.64 -15.26 11.51
CA TYR A 712 23.75 -16.20 11.43
C TYR A 712 23.33 -17.48 10.70
N ILE A 713 24.21 -18.02 9.87
CA ILE A 713 24.07 -19.29 9.17
C ILE A 713 25.37 -20.08 9.32
N GLN A 714 25.28 -21.37 9.68
CA GLN A 714 26.42 -22.30 9.71
C GLN A 714 26.29 -23.36 8.60
N PHE A 715 27.39 -23.65 7.93
CA PHE A 715 27.48 -24.67 6.89
C PHE A 715 28.27 -25.90 7.36
N SER A 716 28.00 -27.06 6.76
CA SER A 716 28.66 -28.34 7.02
C SER A 716 30.09 -28.46 6.49
N GLY A 717 30.66 -27.37 5.97
CA GLY A 717 31.80 -27.43 5.05
C GLY A 717 31.39 -27.74 3.61
N TYR A 718 30.16 -27.41 3.23
CA TYR A 718 29.62 -27.49 1.86
C TYR A 718 30.56 -26.85 0.84
N ILE A 719 30.93 -27.60 -0.21
CA ILE A 719 31.83 -27.16 -1.27
C ILE A 719 31.00 -26.79 -2.50
N ASP A 720 31.10 -25.54 -2.95
CA ASP A 720 30.40 -25.10 -4.16
C ASP A 720 31.05 -25.64 -5.45
N ARG A 721 30.36 -25.49 -6.59
CA ARG A 721 30.87 -25.88 -7.92
C ARG A 721 32.14 -25.12 -8.36
N LYS A 722 32.67 -24.20 -7.56
CA LYS A 722 33.94 -23.48 -7.76
C LYS A 722 35.04 -23.90 -6.78
N GLY A 723 34.81 -24.94 -5.97
CA GLY A 723 35.80 -25.46 -5.01
C GLY A 723 35.88 -24.68 -3.70
N ARG A 724 34.88 -23.83 -3.39
CA ARG A 724 34.86 -23.01 -2.17
C ARG A 724 34.05 -23.71 -1.09
N GLN A 725 34.72 -24.07 0.01
CA GLN A 725 34.11 -24.64 1.21
C GLN A 725 33.51 -23.51 2.07
N TYR A 726 32.19 -23.35 2.05
CA TYR A 726 31.49 -22.41 2.92
C TYR A 726 31.52 -22.88 4.38
N VAL A 727 31.68 -21.94 5.32
CA VAL A 727 31.82 -22.20 6.77
C VAL A 727 30.69 -21.54 7.55
N ASN A 728 30.51 -20.23 7.40
CA ASN A 728 29.41 -19.48 8.02
C ASN A 728 29.05 -18.20 7.25
N THR A 729 27.96 -17.55 7.65
CA THR A 729 27.60 -16.20 7.21
C THR A 729 26.91 -15.46 8.34
N THR A 730 27.25 -14.19 8.54
CA THR A 730 26.56 -13.26 9.45
C THR A 730 25.95 -12.09 8.69
N TYR A 731 24.82 -11.60 9.16
CA TYR A 731 24.12 -10.43 8.63
C TYR A 731 23.82 -9.46 9.76
N ASN A 732 23.94 -8.15 9.49
CA ASN A 732 23.55 -7.10 10.43
C ASN A 732 22.40 -6.30 9.81
N TYR A 733 21.37 -6.02 10.61
CA TYR A 733 20.18 -5.29 10.20
C TYR A 733 19.93 -4.11 11.12
N ARG A 734 19.35 -3.03 10.58
CA ARG A 734 18.66 -2.02 11.37
C ARG A 734 17.36 -2.58 11.96
N ALA A 735 16.86 -1.97 13.02
CA ALA A 735 15.60 -2.35 13.67
C ALA A 735 14.32 -2.09 12.83
N ASP A 736 14.45 -1.50 11.64
CA ASP A 736 13.40 -1.40 10.62
C ASP A 736 13.45 -2.53 9.56
N GLY A 737 14.41 -3.45 9.70
CA GLY A 737 14.63 -4.59 8.81
C GLY A 737 15.64 -4.34 7.69
N LEU A 738 16.19 -3.12 7.52
CA LEU A 738 17.16 -2.88 6.46
C LEU A 738 18.48 -3.63 6.73
N LYS A 739 18.85 -4.56 5.83
CA LYS A 739 20.16 -5.20 5.80
C LYS A 739 21.25 -4.18 5.45
N ILE A 740 22.19 -4.00 6.36
CA ILE A 740 23.27 -3.00 6.25
C ILE A 740 24.66 -3.63 6.09
N ARG A 741 24.80 -4.92 6.44
CA ARG A 741 26.07 -5.64 6.33
C ARG A 741 25.86 -7.14 6.14
N LYS A 742 26.77 -7.75 5.38
CA LYS A 742 26.92 -9.20 5.19
C LYS A 742 28.38 -9.57 5.35
N ALA A 743 28.67 -10.69 6.00
CA ALA A 743 30.00 -11.27 6.01
C ALA A 743 29.92 -12.79 5.91
N TYR A 744 30.48 -13.38 4.85
CA TYR A 744 30.51 -14.84 4.66
C TYR A 744 31.94 -15.36 4.71
N THR A 745 32.15 -16.45 5.44
CA THR A 745 33.45 -17.10 5.63
C THR A 745 33.49 -18.41 4.86
N TYR A 746 34.56 -18.62 4.11
CA TYR A 746 34.81 -19.82 3.32
C TYR A 746 36.30 -20.18 3.36
N LYS A 747 36.63 -21.35 2.84
CA LYS A 747 37.98 -21.72 2.42
C LYS A 747 38.00 -21.96 0.93
N ASP A 748 39.08 -21.59 0.27
CA ASP A 748 39.27 -21.82 -1.16
C ASP A 748 40.30 -22.95 -1.36
N TRP A 749 39.88 -24.08 -1.95
CA TRP A 749 40.77 -25.22 -2.21
C TRP A 749 41.87 -24.89 -3.23
N ILE A 750 41.69 -23.90 -4.09
CA ILE A 750 42.68 -23.42 -5.04
C ILE A 750 43.70 -22.50 -4.32
N ILE A 751 43.23 -21.71 -3.34
CA ILE A 751 44.07 -20.78 -2.55
C ILE A 751 44.44 -21.40 -1.19
N ALA A 752 45.18 -22.51 -1.27
CA ALA A 752 45.83 -23.21 -0.15
C ALA A 752 44.89 -23.66 1.00
N ASN A 753 43.58 -23.81 0.74
CA ASN A 753 42.56 -24.17 1.73
C ASN A 753 42.53 -23.20 2.94
N THR A 754 42.91 -21.94 2.69
CA THR A 754 43.00 -20.91 3.73
C THR A 754 41.63 -20.27 3.99
N MET A 755 41.37 -19.89 5.26
CA MET A 755 40.10 -19.31 5.67
C MET A 755 40.05 -17.81 5.33
N THR A 756 39.05 -17.42 4.54
CA THR A 756 38.82 -16.05 4.09
C THR A 756 37.36 -15.65 4.36
N THR A 757 37.17 -14.47 4.95
CA THR A 757 35.87 -13.82 5.08
C THR A 757 35.77 -12.69 4.07
N THR A 758 34.70 -12.67 3.26
CA THR A 758 34.34 -11.52 2.42
C THR A 758 33.22 -10.76 3.11
N ILE A 759 33.35 -9.44 3.19
CA ILE A 759 32.45 -8.52 3.88
C ILE A 759 31.88 -7.54 2.85
N THR A 760 30.56 -7.40 2.83
CA THR A 760 29.83 -6.40 2.05
C THR A 760 29.13 -5.42 3.00
N ASP A 761 29.46 -4.14 2.91
CA ASP A 761 28.75 -3.05 3.61
C ASP A 761 27.73 -2.43 2.62
N TYR A 762 26.49 -2.23 3.06
CA TYR A 762 25.35 -1.72 2.26
C TYR A 762 24.91 -0.37 2.84
N LEU A 763 25.19 0.72 2.12
CA LEU A 763 25.08 2.08 2.67
C LEU A 763 24.35 2.99 1.68
N ASP A 764 23.04 3.15 1.88
CA ASP A 764 22.17 4.05 1.09
C ASP A 764 22.29 3.84 -0.44
N GLY A 765 22.42 2.57 -0.86
CA GLY A 765 22.58 2.15 -2.25
C GLY A 765 24.04 1.95 -2.70
N PHE A 766 25.02 2.50 -1.98
CA PHE A 766 26.44 2.26 -2.23
C PHE A 766 26.85 0.90 -1.63
N GLN A 767 27.54 0.07 -2.42
CA GLN A 767 28.08 -1.20 -1.94
C GLN A 767 29.62 -1.17 -1.87
N TYR A 768 30.15 -1.57 -0.71
CA TYR A 768 31.58 -1.71 -0.47
C TYR A 768 31.93 -3.17 -0.19
N GLU A 769 33.04 -3.66 -0.74
CA GLU A 769 33.54 -5.02 -0.50
C GLU A 769 34.95 -4.98 0.12
N SER A 770 35.17 -5.76 1.19
CA SER A 770 36.50 -6.01 1.80
C SER A 770 36.72 -7.49 2.05
N LYS A 771 37.97 -7.92 2.23
CA LYS A 771 38.33 -9.33 2.46
C LYS A 771 39.37 -9.47 3.57
N VAL A 772 39.17 -10.43 4.46
CA VAL A 772 40.02 -10.69 5.62
C VAL A 772 40.39 -12.17 5.65
N GLY A 773 41.69 -12.48 5.77
CA GLY A 773 42.18 -13.85 5.79
C GLY A 773 42.51 -14.40 4.40
N GLY A 774 43.17 -15.56 4.37
CA GLY A 774 43.87 -16.04 3.18
C GLY A 774 45.22 -15.35 3.00
N SER A 775 45.51 -14.87 1.80
CA SER A 775 46.79 -14.22 1.45
C SER A 775 47.00 -12.81 2.02
N GLY A 776 46.03 -12.26 2.76
CA GLY A 776 46.17 -10.94 3.41
C GLY A 776 44.84 -10.36 3.90
N THR A 777 44.87 -9.06 4.18
CA THR A 777 43.67 -8.25 4.44
C THR A 777 43.57 -7.17 3.38
N TYR A 778 42.45 -7.14 2.66
CA TYR A 778 42.17 -6.19 1.58
C TYR A 778 41.17 -5.15 2.08
N PRO A 779 41.48 -3.84 2.01
CA PRO A 779 40.61 -2.78 2.52
C PRO A 779 39.30 -2.70 1.73
N ALA A 780 38.32 -1.99 2.28
CA ALA A 780 37.02 -1.80 1.64
C ALA A 780 37.14 -0.98 0.35
N THR A 781 36.58 -1.51 -0.73
CA THR A 781 36.56 -0.92 -2.07
C THR A 781 35.13 -0.60 -2.46
N LEU A 782 34.87 0.61 -2.96
CA LEU A 782 33.55 0.98 -3.49
C LEU A 782 33.33 0.28 -4.83
N LYS A 783 32.28 -0.54 -4.91
CA LYS A 783 31.99 -1.38 -6.09
C LYS A 783 31.08 -0.67 -7.08
N PHE A 784 29.86 -0.35 -6.66
CA PHE A 784 28.86 0.33 -7.48
C PHE A 784 27.82 1.07 -6.63
N VAL A 785 27.00 1.85 -7.33
CA VAL A 785 25.73 2.43 -6.89
C VAL A 785 24.70 2.14 -8.01
N PRO A 786 23.43 1.81 -7.71
CA PRO A 786 22.41 1.61 -8.74
C PRO A 786 22.13 2.91 -9.52
N THR A 787 21.49 2.78 -10.68
CA THR A 787 20.86 3.87 -11.44
C THR A 787 19.44 3.46 -11.85
N SER A 788 18.63 4.39 -12.36
CA SER A 788 17.26 4.11 -12.83
C SER A 788 17.18 3.12 -14.01
N GLU A 789 18.29 2.93 -14.73
CA GLU A 789 18.38 2.08 -15.93
C GLU A 789 19.49 1.01 -15.79
N GLY A 790 20.00 0.74 -14.59
CA GLY A 790 21.13 -0.17 -14.34
C GLY A 790 21.96 0.18 -13.10
N TYR A 791 23.28 0.38 -13.27
CA TYR A 791 24.19 0.82 -12.19
C TYR A 791 25.47 1.50 -12.70
N TYR A 792 26.15 2.25 -11.83
CA TYR A 792 27.48 2.81 -12.10
C TYR A 792 28.57 1.99 -11.40
N ASN A 793 29.46 1.37 -12.17
CA ASN A 793 30.60 0.61 -11.68
C ASN A 793 31.79 1.55 -11.39
N PHE A 794 32.19 1.68 -10.12
CA PHE A 794 33.27 2.57 -9.71
C PHE A 794 34.67 1.99 -10.00
N GLU A 795 34.84 0.66 -9.99
CA GLU A 795 36.14 0.03 -10.26
C GLU A 795 36.58 0.20 -11.72
N ASN A 796 35.62 0.15 -12.65
CA ASN A 796 35.83 0.29 -14.08
C ASN A 796 35.49 1.69 -14.62
N ASN A 797 34.96 2.57 -13.76
CA ASN A 797 34.44 3.91 -14.11
C ASN A 797 33.51 3.89 -15.33
N LYS A 798 32.48 3.04 -15.28
CA LYS A 798 31.52 2.79 -16.38
C LYS A 798 30.07 2.77 -15.89
N TYR A 799 29.17 3.33 -16.70
CA TYR A 799 27.74 3.00 -16.63
C TYR A 799 27.50 1.61 -17.23
N ILE A 800 26.73 0.80 -16.52
CA ILE A 800 26.17 -0.47 -16.98
C ILE A 800 24.66 -0.29 -16.99
N TYR A 801 24.04 -0.64 -18.11
CA TYR A 801 22.61 -0.53 -18.37
C TYR A 801 21.95 -1.91 -18.35
N SER A 802 20.64 -1.99 -18.11
CA SER A 802 19.92 -3.25 -18.00
C SER A 802 18.54 -3.22 -18.63
N TYR A 803 18.20 -4.27 -19.39
CA TYR A 803 16.83 -4.62 -19.76
C TYR A 803 16.19 -5.44 -18.64
N THR A 804 14.92 -5.16 -18.35
CA THR A 804 14.08 -5.93 -17.43
C THR A 804 12.83 -6.45 -18.13
N ASP A 805 12.30 -7.60 -17.69
CA ASP A 805 10.94 -8.02 -18.05
C ASP A 805 9.88 -7.31 -17.17
N HIS A 806 8.61 -7.67 -17.35
CA HIS A 806 7.47 -7.05 -16.65
C HIS A 806 7.47 -7.27 -15.13
N LEU A 807 8.13 -8.32 -14.63
CA LEU A 807 8.34 -8.58 -13.21
C LEU A 807 9.56 -7.81 -12.64
N GLY A 808 10.31 -7.10 -13.48
CA GLY A 808 11.56 -6.45 -13.07
C GLY A 808 12.74 -7.42 -12.93
N ASN A 809 12.67 -8.63 -13.49
CA ASN A 809 13.86 -9.49 -13.57
C ASN A 809 14.88 -8.84 -14.50
N VAL A 810 16.12 -8.66 -14.08
CA VAL A 810 17.20 -8.22 -14.98
C VAL A 810 17.45 -9.34 -15.99
N ARG A 811 17.13 -9.09 -17.27
CA ARG A 811 17.22 -10.08 -18.36
C ARG A 811 18.51 -9.98 -19.16
N LEU A 812 19.02 -8.77 -19.38
CA LEU A 812 20.27 -8.53 -20.08
C LEU A 812 20.90 -7.24 -19.56
N SER A 813 22.18 -7.26 -19.23
CA SER A 813 22.96 -6.08 -18.86
C SER A 813 24.00 -5.79 -19.93
N TYR A 814 24.23 -4.51 -20.25
CA TYR A 814 25.09 -4.06 -21.34
C TYR A 814 25.83 -2.76 -20.99
N PHE A 815 26.86 -2.40 -21.75
CA PHE A 815 27.64 -1.18 -21.56
C PHE A 815 28.11 -0.59 -22.88
N LYS A 816 28.68 0.63 -22.83
CA LYS A 816 29.30 1.29 -23.97
C LYS A 816 30.75 0.85 -24.14
N ASN A 817 31.08 0.21 -25.25
CA ASN A 817 32.44 -0.27 -25.52
C ASN A 817 33.35 0.84 -26.09
N THR A 818 34.62 0.50 -26.36
CA THR A 818 35.64 1.46 -26.86
C THR A 818 35.31 2.05 -28.22
N ASN A 819 34.49 1.36 -29.02
CA ASN A 819 34.02 1.83 -30.32
C ASN A 819 32.73 2.67 -30.20
N GLY A 820 32.29 2.97 -28.97
CA GLY A 820 31.08 3.72 -28.66
C GLY A 820 29.77 2.96 -28.86
N SER A 821 29.84 1.65 -29.17
CA SER A 821 28.70 0.78 -29.44
C SER A 821 28.22 0.04 -28.19
N ALA A 822 27.02 -0.53 -28.25
CA ALA A 822 26.47 -1.34 -27.17
C ALA A 822 27.11 -2.74 -27.15
N GLU A 823 27.47 -3.24 -25.98
CA GLU A 823 28.09 -4.55 -25.79
C GLU A 823 27.49 -5.25 -24.57
N VAL A 824 27.08 -6.52 -24.73
CA VAL A 824 26.45 -7.30 -23.65
C VAL A 824 27.47 -7.69 -22.59
N LEU A 825 27.15 -7.43 -21.33
CA LEU A 825 27.94 -7.85 -20.16
C LEU A 825 27.49 -9.22 -19.63
N GLU A 826 26.19 -9.44 -19.52
CA GLU A 826 25.58 -10.71 -19.10
C GLU A 826 24.11 -10.83 -19.55
N GLU A 827 23.67 -12.05 -19.88
CA GLU A 827 22.27 -12.44 -20.12
C GLU A 827 21.77 -13.38 -19.01
N ASN A 828 20.53 -13.18 -18.59
CA ASN A 828 19.92 -13.73 -17.40
C ASN A 828 18.48 -14.19 -17.71
N ASN A 829 18.30 -15.50 -17.95
CA ASN A 829 16.98 -16.10 -18.13
C ASN A 829 16.63 -17.00 -16.94
N PHE A 830 15.33 -17.18 -16.69
CA PHE A 830 14.81 -17.83 -15.49
C PHE A 830 13.69 -18.83 -15.82
N TYR A 831 13.66 -19.92 -15.05
CA TYR A 831 12.48 -20.77 -14.92
C TYR A 831 11.33 -19.92 -14.32
N PRO A 832 10.06 -20.30 -14.53
CA PRO A 832 8.91 -19.54 -14.02
C PRO A 832 8.97 -19.22 -12.51
N PHE A 833 9.41 -20.14 -11.66
CA PHE A 833 9.62 -19.89 -10.21
C PHE A 833 10.94 -19.16 -9.85
N GLY A 834 11.70 -18.67 -10.82
CA GLY A 834 12.84 -17.78 -10.60
C GLY A 834 14.19 -18.46 -10.37
N MET A 835 14.30 -19.78 -10.57
CA MET A 835 15.61 -20.41 -10.69
C MET A 835 16.27 -19.90 -11.98
N LYS A 836 17.58 -19.64 -11.96
CA LYS A 836 18.32 -19.15 -13.13
C LYS A 836 18.65 -20.30 -14.10
N HIS A 837 18.45 -20.07 -15.40
CA HIS A 837 18.94 -20.98 -16.44
C HIS A 837 20.48 -20.99 -16.52
N GLU A 838 21.03 -22.08 -17.04
CA GLU A 838 22.46 -22.21 -17.36
C GLU A 838 22.72 -22.01 -18.87
N GLY A 839 23.96 -21.61 -19.23
CA GLY A 839 24.49 -21.78 -20.60
C GLY A 839 24.58 -20.55 -21.51
N TYR A 840 24.00 -19.40 -21.16
CA TYR A 840 24.01 -18.22 -22.07
C TYR A 840 25.32 -17.42 -22.07
N ASN A 841 25.99 -17.29 -20.94
CA ASN A 841 27.06 -16.30 -20.75
C ASN A 841 28.44 -16.79 -21.21
N GLN A 842 29.05 -16.02 -22.11
CA GLN A 842 30.46 -16.19 -22.52
C GLN A 842 31.42 -15.34 -21.66
N THR A 843 30.91 -14.23 -21.11
CA THR A 843 31.58 -13.29 -20.20
C THR A 843 31.30 -13.65 -18.73
N THR A 844 32.20 -13.24 -17.83
CA THR A 844 32.08 -13.52 -16.38
C THR A 844 31.10 -12.59 -15.63
N GLY A 845 30.45 -11.65 -16.34
CA GLY A 845 29.60 -10.62 -15.74
C GLY A 845 30.36 -9.67 -14.81
N ASN A 846 29.63 -8.98 -13.92
CA ASN A 846 30.24 -8.23 -12.80
C ASN A 846 30.18 -9.09 -11.53
N PRO A 847 31.31 -9.59 -10.99
CA PRO A 847 31.29 -10.59 -9.91
C PRO A 847 30.68 -10.09 -8.59
N SER A 848 30.64 -8.78 -8.34
CA SER A 848 30.03 -8.18 -7.15
C SER A 848 28.57 -7.76 -7.35
N TYR A 849 28.05 -7.68 -8.60
CA TYR A 849 26.64 -7.35 -8.85
C TYR A 849 25.80 -8.63 -8.90
N ASN A 850 24.91 -8.78 -7.92
CA ASN A 850 24.15 -10.03 -7.70
C ASN A 850 22.63 -9.85 -7.88
N TYR A 851 22.19 -8.70 -8.38
CA TYR A 851 20.78 -8.32 -8.44
C TYR A 851 20.17 -8.78 -9.77
N GLN A 852 19.34 -9.83 -9.73
CA GLN A 852 18.91 -10.55 -10.94
C GLN A 852 17.40 -10.84 -10.94
N TYR A 853 16.95 -11.96 -10.35
CA TYR A 853 15.51 -12.29 -10.26
C TYR A 853 14.78 -11.31 -9.33
N GLY A 854 13.65 -10.73 -9.78
CA GLY A 854 12.89 -9.68 -9.08
C GLY A 854 13.70 -8.43 -8.71
N GLY A 855 14.84 -8.19 -9.40
CA GLY A 855 15.82 -7.17 -9.01
C GLY A 855 16.50 -7.43 -7.65
N LYS A 856 16.50 -8.67 -7.14
CA LYS A 856 16.94 -9.05 -5.78
C LYS A 856 18.34 -9.63 -5.73
N GLU A 857 19.03 -9.43 -4.61
CA GLU A 857 20.39 -9.93 -4.40
C GLU A 857 20.40 -11.44 -4.17
N LEU A 858 21.00 -12.20 -5.09
CA LEU A 858 21.30 -13.61 -4.88
C LEU A 858 22.44 -13.77 -3.86
N GLN A 859 22.12 -14.33 -2.70
CA GLN A 859 23.08 -14.80 -1.70
C GLN A 859 23.72 -16.10 -2.24
N LYS A 860 24.84 -15.96 -2.95
CA LYS A 860 25.60 -17.04 -3.62
C LYS A 860 26.01 -18.19 -2.67
N GLU A 861 26.10 -17.91 -1.39
CA GLU A 861 26.43 -18.81 -0.28
C GLU A 861 25.30 -19.78 0.13
N THR A 862 24.04 -19.38 -0.01
CA THR A 862 22.85 -20.23 0.30
C THR A 862 22.04 -20.59 -0.95
N GLY A 863 22.26 -19.88 -2.06
CA GLY A 863 21.40 -19.95 -3.23
C GLY A 863 20.01 -19.34 -2.98
N TRP A 864 19.90 -18.36 -2.10
CA TRP A 864 18.64 -17.67 -1.79
C TRP A 864 18.64 -16.24 -2.34
N SER A 865 17.50 -15.74 -2.79
CA SER A 865 17.32 -14.33 -3.15
C SER A 865 16.83 -13.54 -1.94
N ASP A 866 17.50 -12.44 -1.62
CA ASP A 866 17.10 -11.55 -0.53
C ASP A 866 16.06 -10.54 -1.01
N PHE A 867 14.83 -10.70 -0.52
CA PHE A 867 13.72 -9.79 -0.83
C PHE A 867 13.54 -8.69 0.22
N GLY A 868 14.31 -8.66 1.31
CA GLY A 868 14.18 -7.70 2.41
C GLY A 868 13.53 -8.32 3.64
N ALA A 869 12.20 -8.50 3.64
CA ALA A 869 11.50 -9.09 4.78
C ALA A 869 11.63 -10.62 4.86
N ARG A 870 12.03 -11.29 3.77
CA ARG A 870 12.21 -12.76 3.69
C ARG A 870 13.31 -13.14 2.69
N MET A 871 13.86 -14.35 2.86
CA MET A 871 14.79 -14.98 1.92
C MET A 871 14.05 -16.02 1.06
N TYR A 872 14.04 -15.84 -0.27
CA TYR A 872 13.35 -16.71 -1.22
C TYR A 872 14.24 -17.85 -1.70
N MET A 873 13.68 -19.07 -1.78
CA MET A 873 14.36 -20.27 -2.27
C MET A 873 13.75 -20.70 -3.60
N SER A 874 14.22 -20.13 -4.71
CA SER A 874 13.69 -20.42 -6.05
C SER A 874 14.00 -21.84 -6.55
N ASP A 875 15.02 -22.49 -5.98
CA ASP A 875 15.33 -23.90 -6.23
C ASP A 875 14.21 -24.83 -5.72
N ILE A 876 13.48 -24.45 -4.67
CA ILE A 876 12.32 -25.21 -4.16
C ILE A 876 10.99 -24.44 -4.26
N ALA A 877 11.00 -23.27 -4.90
CA ALA A 877 9.85 -22.39 -5.16
C ALA A 877 9.09 -21.87 -3.92
N ARG A 878 9.76 -21.66 -2.78
CA ARG A 878 9.12 -21.34 -1.48
C ARG A 878 9.92 -20.38 -0.57
N TRP A 879 9.28 -19.84 0.47
CA TRP A 879 9.95 -19.13 1.58
C TRP A 879 10.31 -20.06 2.74
N GLY A 880 11.33 -19.67 3.52
CA GLY A 880 11.75 -20.38 4.74
C GLY A 880 11.11 -19.88 6.04
N VAL A 881 10.40 -18.76 6.02
CA VAL A 881 9.75 -18.15 7.19
C VAL A 881 8.30 -17.77 6.87
N ILE A 882 7.49 -17.60 7.90
CA ILE A 882 6.08 -17.21 7.78
C ILE A 882 5.98 -15.79 7.20
N ASP A 883 5.02 -15.59 6.31
CA ASP A 883 4.67 -14.29 5.76
C ASP A 883 4.26 -13.27 6.86
N PRO A 884 4.94 -12.11 6.98
CA PRO A 884 4.56 -11.06 7.93
C PRO A 884 3.12 -10.56 7.76
N LEU A 885 2.53 -10.71 6.56
CA LEU A 885 1.15 -10.35 6.23
C LEU A 885 0.30 -11.59 5.86
N ALA A 886 0.64 -12.79 6.38
CA ALA A 886 -0.10 -14.04 6.15
C ALA A 886 -1.63 -13.95 6.38
N GLU A 887 -2.07 -13.02 7.22
CA GLU A 887 -3.48 -12.78 7.56
C GLU A 887 -4.26 -12.07 6.43
N THR A 888 -3.57 -11.55 5.41
CA THR A 888 -4.18 -10.94 4.22
C THR A 888 -4.61 -11.98 3.18
N THR A 889 -4.00 -13.17 3.19
CA THR A 889 -4.13 -14.20 2.14
C THR A 889 -4.47 -15.58 2.69
N THR A 890 -5.27 -15.61 3.77
CA THR A 890 -5.67 -16.77 4.62
C THR A 890 -6.15 -18.07 3.95
N ARG A 891 -6.29 -18.13 2.62
CA ARG A 891 -6.58 -19.38 1.89
C ARG A 891 -5.34 -20.15 1.45
N VAL A 892 -4.20 -19.48 1.37
CA VAL A 892 -2.92 -20.05 0.91
C VAL A 892 -1.99 -20.18 2.12
N ASN A 893 -1.14 -21.21 2.12
CA ASN A 893 -0.18 -21.44 3.19
C ASN A 893 0.78 -20.23 3.41
N PRO A 894 1.21 -19.94 4.65
CA PRO A 894 2.05 -18.76 4.95
C PRO A 894 3.49 -18.78 4.39
N TYR A 895 3.87 -19.80 3.60
CA TYR A 895 5.21 -19.96 3.01
C TYR A 895 5.21 -19.94 1.48
N ASN A 896 4.07 -19.64 0.86
CA ASN A 896 3.90 -19.60 -0.60
C ASN A 896 4.64 -18.41 -1.24
N TYR A 897 5.16 -18.60 -2.45
CA TYR A 897 5.69 -17.51 -3.26
C TYR A 897 4.69 -17.09 -4.33
N ALA A 898 4.46 -15.78 -4.49
CA ALA A 898 3.63 -15.18 -5.53
C ALA A 898 2.23 -15.81 -5.70
N LEU A 899 1.62 -16.32 -4.62
CA LEU A 899 0.34 -17.04 -4.63
C LEU A 899 0.31 -18.23 -5.62
N ASN A 900 1.49 -18.81 -5.85
CA ASN A 900 1.79 -19.85 -6.84
C ASN A 900 1.55 -19.44 -8.31
N ASN A 901 1.60 -18.14 -8.61
CA ASN A 901 1.52 -17.58 -9.96
C ASN A 901 2.69 -16.59 -10.20
N PRO A 902 3.94 -17.09 -10.25
CA PRO A 902 5.15 -16.26 -10.31
C PRO A 902 5.34 -15.55 -11.67
N VAL A 903 4.51 -15.90 -12.66
CA VAL A 903 4.52 -15.30 -14.01
C VAL A 903 3.72 -13.99 -14.01
N MET A 904 2.60 -13.95 -13.28
CA MET A 904 1.71 -12.79 -13.20
C MET A 904 2.02 -11.90 -11.98
N LEU A 905 2.55 -12.46 -10.90
CA LEU A 905 2.71 -11.80 -9.61
C LEU A 905 4.17 -11.79 -9.14
N ILE A 906 4.57 -10.68 -8.53
CA ILE A 906 5.83 -10.52 -7.80
C ILE A 906 5.56 -10.22 -6.32
N ASP A 907 6.45 -10.64 -5.42
CA ASP A 907 6.55 -10.08 -4.07
C ASP A 907 7.63 -8.98 -4.05
N PRO A 908 7.30 -7.67 -3.94
CA PRO A 908 8.27 -6.59 -4.09
C PRO A 908 9.26 -6.43 -2.90
N ASP A 909 8.92 -6.93 -1.72
CA ASP A 909 9.70 -6.72 -0.48
C ASP A 909 9.74 -7.93 0.47
N GLY A 910 9.20 -9.07 0.05
CA GLY A 910 9.11 -10.27 0.88
C GLY A 910 7.94 -10.25 1.86
N ARG A 911 6.92 -9.39 1.69
CA ARG A 911 5.73 -9.36 2.56
C ARG A 911 4.42 -9.67 1.84
N LYS A 912 4.34 -9.59 0.51
CA LYS A 912 3.05 -9.60 -0.18
C LYS A 912 3.18 -9.71 -1.70
N ALA A 913 2.36 -10.56 -2.33
CA ALA A 913 2.25 -10.64 -3.78
C ALA A 913 1.39 -9.50 -4.37
N PHE A 914 1.83 -8.93 -5.50
CA PHE A 914 1.14 -7.89 -6.29
C PHE A 914 1.28 -8.17 -7.80
N ILE A 915 0.35 -7.62 -8.58
CA ILE A 915 0.51 -7.46 -10.05
C ILE A 915 1.51 -6.32 -10.30
N PRO A 916 2.49 -6.47 -11.21
CA PRO A 916 3.33 -5.35 -11.65
C PRO A 916 2.54 -4.34 -12.50
N GLU A 917 2.77 -3.05 -12.24
CA GLU A 917 2.38 -1.87 -13.06
C GLU A 917 2.44 -2.13 -14.58
N ALA A 918 3.49 -2.82 -15.04
CA ALA A 918 3.73 -3.12 -16.45
C ALA A 918 2.63 -3.98 -17.12
N VAL A 919 1.88 -4.79 -16.36
CA VAL A 919 0.80 -5.67 -16.85
C VAL A 919 -0.58 -5.31 -16.28
N GLU A 920 -0.69 -4.13 -15.67
CA GLU A 920 -1.94 -3.60 -15.13
C GLU A 920 -2.75 -2.90 -16.23
N ASP A 921 -4.08 -3.04 -16.23
CA ASP A 921 -4.98 -2.47 -17.25
C ASP A 921 -5.28 -0.98 -17.00
N ASN A 922 -4.23 -0.15 -16.85
CA ASN A 922 -4.31 1.28 -16.53
C ASN A 922 -4.01 2.21 -17.73
N ILE A 923 -4.99 3.06 -18.09
CA ILE A 923 -4.77 4.20 -18.99
C ILE A 923 -4.66 5.49 -18.18
N PRO A 924 -3.57 6.28 -18.33
CA PRO A 924 -3.48 7.60 -17.72
C PRO A 924 -4.60 8.52 -18.20
N ARG A 925 -5.53 8.86 -17.29
CA ARG A 925 -6.70 9.72 -17.60
C ARG A 925 -6.38 11.22 -17.62
N GLY A 926 -5.15 11.60 -17.26
CA GLY A 926 -4.68 12.98 -17.27
C GLY A 926 -5.12 13.79 -16.04
N GLY A 927 -4.62 13.41 -14.87
CA GLY A 927 -4.68 14.19 -13.63
C GLY A 927 -6.10 14.58 -13.20
N LEU A 928 -6.47 15.84 -13.41
CA LEU A 928 -7.73 16.42 -12.92
C LEU A 928 -9.00 15.70 -13.40
N ALA A 929 -9.02 15.08 -14.58
CA ALA A 929 -10.17 14.27 -15.00
C ALA A 929 -10.37 13.03 -14.12
N ASP A 930 -9.28 12.46 -13.59
CA ASP A 930 -9.36 11.31 -12.70
C ASP A 930 -9.85 11.73 -11.31
N TYR A 931 -9.40 12.89 -10.80
CA TYR A 931 -9.97 13.52 -9.61
C TYR A 931 -11.49 13.74 -9.71
N TYR A 932 -11.99 14.20 -10.87
CA TYR A 932 -13.43 14.35 -11.12
C TYR A 932 -14.18 13.01 -11.18
N LEU A 933 -13.59 11.98 -11.81
CA LEU A 933 -14.20 10.64 -11.89
C LEU A 933 -14.18 9.88 -10.56
N ARG A 934 -13.26 10.24 -9.65
CA ARG A 934 -13.12 9.71 -8.29
C ARG A 934 -13.81 10.59 -7.24
N GLY A 935 -14.97 11.15 -7.59
CA GLY A 935 -15.86 11.90 -6.70
C GLY A 935 -15.27 13.18 -6.06
N GLY A 936 -14.08 13.63 -6.47
CA GLY A 936 -13.36 14.70 -5.80
C GLY A 936 -12.67 14.31 -4.48
N ASN A 937 -12.65 13.02 -4.13
CA ASN A 937 -12.03 12.46 -2.91
C ASN A 937 -10.64 11.83 -3.18
N GLY A 938 -10.09 11.99 -4.38
CA GLY A 938 -8.75 11.51 -4.72
C GLY A 938 -7.68 12.07 -3.76
N SER A 939 -6.99 11.16 -3.07
CA SER A 939 -5.87 11.49 -2.18
C SER A 939 -4.80 12.34 -2.88
N TYR A 940 -4.11 13.16 -2.10
CA TYR A 940 -2.92 13.95 -2.50
C TYR A 940 -1.84 13.09 -3.21
N ALA A 941 -1.85 11.77 -2.98
CA ALA A 941 -1.02 10.79 -3.68
C ALA A 941 -1.19 10.79 -5.21
N SER A 942 -2.43 10.78 -5.72
CA SER A 942 -2.71 10.73 -7.17
C SER A 942 -2.19 11.97 -7.92
N TYR A 943 -2.16 13.12 -7.25
CA TYR A 943 -1.53 14.32 -7.76
C TYR A 943 0.00 14.23 -7.72
N ASN A 944 0.60 13.60 -6.69
CA ASN A 944 2.05 13.36 -6.63
C ASN A 944 2.53 12.37 -7.70
N GLU A 945 1.79 11.29 -7.96
CA GLU A 945 2.09 10.33 -9.04
C GLU A 945 2.07 11.01 -10.41
N PHE A 946 1.05 11.86 -10.67
CA PHE A 946 0.95 12.65 -11.90
C PHE A 946 2.00 13.79 -11.99
N LEU A 947 2.36 14.41 -10.87
CA LEU A 947 3.48 15.37 -10.78
C LEU A 947 4.85 14.70 -10.96
N GLY A 948 4.90 13.37 -10.96
CA GLY A 948 6.08 12.57 -11.21
C GLY A 948 6.82 12.17 -9.94
N ASN A 949 7.36 10.95 -9.97
CA ASN A 949 8.27 10.39 -8.95
C ASN A 949 9.63 11.12 -8.94
N GLY A 950 9.61 12.39 -8.55
CA GLY A 950 10.76 13.28 -8.56
C GLY A 950 11.76 13.03 -7.42
N MET A 951 11.40 12.27 -6.39
CA MET A 951 12.36 11.82 -5.38
C MET A 951 13.25 10.73 -5.98
N PRO A 952 14.53 10.99 -6.29
CA PRO A 952 15.39 9.98 -6.86
C PRO A 952 16.05 9.14 -5.78
N PHE A 953 16.51 7.96 -6.19
CA PHE A 953 17.35 7.09 -5.38
C PHE A 953 16.77 6.71 -4.03
N PHE A 954 15.72 5.89 -4.08
CA PHE A 954 15.88 4.52 -3.58
C PHE A 954 15.43 3.50 -4.63
N TYR A 955 15.81 2.24 -4.41
CA TYR A 955 15.62 1.08 -5.30
C TYR A 955 14.19 0.93 -5.86
N LYS A 956 14.04 0.38 -7.08
CA LYS A 956 12.76 -0.26 -7.49
C LYS A 956 12.61 -1.64 -6.81
N GLY A 957 12.61 -1.65 -5.47
CA GLY A 957 12.44 -2.85 -4.66
C GLY A 957 12.78 -2.70 -3.18
N SER A 958 11.98 -3.36 -2.33
CA SER A 958 12.35 -3.76 -0.96
C SER A 958 12.92 -2.64 -0.07
N GLY A 959 12.13 -1.59 0.14
CA GLY A 959 12.50 -0.38 0.91
C GLY A 959 11.47 0.01 1.97
N SER A 960 11.04 -0.95 2.80
CA SER A 960 10.16 -0.73 3.98
C SER A 960 8.78 -0.09 3.72
N ASP A 961 7.91 -0.79 2.98
CA ASP A 961 6.46 -0.56 3.07
C ASP A 961 5.87 -1.41 4.21
N GLY A 962 5.05 -0.79 5.05
CA GLY A 962 4.21 -1.45 6.05
C GLY A 962 2.83 -0.80 6.07
N GLY A 963 1.76 -1.59 5.92
CA GLY A 963 0.38 -1.09 5.96
C GLY A 963 0.02 -0.47 7.33
N GLY A 964 -1.19 0.06 7.57
CA GLY A 964 -2.45 0.05 6.80
C GLY A 964 -3.63 0.65 7.60
N GLY A 965 -4.87 0.62 7.07
CA GLY A 965 -6.11 1.14 7.71
C GLY A 965 -6.91 0.10 8.54
N GLY A 966 -8.17 0.31 8.98
CA GLY A 966 -9.11 1.45 8.90
C GLY A 966 -9.77 1.72 10.29
N GLU A 967 -11.00 2.21 10.50
CA GLU A 967 -12.19 2.62 9.70
C GLU A 967 -12.91 3.78 10.48
N ASN A 968 -14.18 4.22 10.38
CA ASN A 968 -15.44 3.89 9.66
C ASN A 968 -16.26 5.21 9.58
N GLY A 969 -17.01 5.58 8.54
CA GLY A 969 -17.25 4.93 7.24
C GLY A 969 -18.36 5.64 6.43
N VAL A 970 -18.75 5.02 5.30
CA VAL A 970 -19.78 5.40 4.29
C VAL A 970 -19.31 6.30 3.12
N ASP A 971 -19.09 5.61 1.99
CA ASP A 971 -19.22 5.96 0.56
C ASP A 971 -18.23 6.91 -0.19
N ALA A 972 -18.03 6.55 -1.47
CA ALA A 972 -17.34 7.25 -2.57
C ALA A 972 -15.79 7.28 -2.63
N ASP A 973 -15.26 6.14 -3.10
CA ASP A 973 -14.32 5.99 -4.22
C ASP A 973 -12.88 6.56 -4.21
N ASN A 974 -11.94 5.62 -4.37
CA ASN A 974 -10.75 5.71 -5.23
C ASN A 974 -9.61 6.65 -4.79
N SER A 975 -8.80 6.15 -3.86
CA SER A 975 -7.37 6.52 -3.75
C SER A 975 -6.49 5.29 -3.93
N ASP A 976 -6.77 4.53 -4.99
CA ASP A 976 -6.65 3.07 -4.93
C ASP A 976 -5.61 2.42 -5.84
N ASP A 977 -5.04 3.01 -6.89
CA ASP A 977 -4.53 2.20 -8.04
C ASP A 977 -3.56 1.05 -7.69
N VAL A 978 -2.44 1.27 -6.98
CA VAL A 978 -1.52 0.19 -6.52
C VAL A 978 -2.20 -0.81 -5.56
N VAL A 979 -3.28 -0.39 -4.91
CA VAL A 979 -4.11 -1.14 -3.97
C VAL A 979 -5.30 -1.84 -4.70
N SER A 980 -5.81 -1.29 -5.80
CA SER A 980 -6.81 -1.89 -6.71
C SER A 980 -6.15 -2.96 -7.56
N ALA A 981 -4.94 -2.75 -8.08
CA ALA A 981 -4.11 -3.79 -8.69
C ALA A 981 -4.07 -5.05 -7.79
N TYR A 982 -3.89 -4.83 -6.48
CA TYR A 982 -3.91 -5.88 -5.48
C TYR A 982 -5.31 -6.42 -5.16
N TYR A 983 -6.34 -5.58 -5.02
CA TYR A 983 -7.70 -6.05 -4.71
C TYR A 983 -8.39 -6.73 -5.89
N GLU A 984 -8.08 -6.33 -7.12
CA GLU A 984 -8.42 -7.01 -8.36
C GLU A 984 -7.62 -8.31 -8.48
N ALA A 985 -6.31 -8.34 -8.20
CA ALA A 985 -5.55 -9.58 -8.10
C ALA A 985 -6.16 -10.55 -7.07
N LEU A 986 -6.57 -10.05 -5.90
CA LEU A 986 -7.28 -10.87 -4.91
C LEU A 986 -8.63 -11.34 -5.43
N ALA A 987 -9.45 -10.47 -6.04
CA ALA A 987 -10.77 -10.83 -6.57
C ALA A 987 -10.69 -11.87 -7.71
N PHE A 988 -9.72 -11.72 -8.61
CA PHE A 988 -9.31 -12.69 -9.64
C PHE A 988 -8.80 -14.00 -9.02
N LEU A 989 -8.05 -13.92 -7.92
CA LEU A 989 -7.70 -15.08 -7.11
C LEU A 989 -8.87 -15.57 -6.22
N GLY A 990 -10.04 -14.94 -6.29
CA GLY A 990 -11.22 -15.22 -5.45
C GLY A 990 -11.06 -14.88 -3.97
N VAL A 991 -9.88 -14.40 -3.55
CA VAL A 991 -9.59 -13.94 -2.19
C VAL A 991 -10.35 -12.64 -1.95
N LYS A 992 -10.99 -12.53 -0.78
CA LYS A 992 -11.80 -11.36 -0.45
C LYS A 992 -10.92 -10.27 0.16
N GLN A 993 -11.24 -9.00 -0.10
CA GLN A 993 -10.93 -7.93 0.84
C GLN A 993 -11.40 -8.30 2.25
N ASN A 994 -10.48 -8.27 3.21
CA ASN A 994 -10.86 -7.97 4.58
C ASN A 994 -11.18 -6.47 4.64
N SER A 995 -12.46 -6.13 4.64
CA SER A 995 -12.93 -4.87 5.22
C SER A 995 -12.37 -4.75 6.65
N GLY A 996 -12.12 -3.53 7.12
CA GLY A 996 -11.29 -3.26 8.30
C GLY A 996 -11.85 -3.76 9.64
N GLU A 997 -13.02 -4.38 9.64
CA GLU A 997 -13.69 -5.05 10.76
C GLU A 997 -12.78 -6.02 11.54
N TYR A 998 -11.83 -6.69 10.87
CA TYR A 998 -10.91 -7.63 11.53
C TYR A 998 -9.83 -6.95 12.39
N PHE A 999 -9.57 -5.66 12.19
CA PHE A 999 -8.43 -4.95 12.80
C PHE A 999 -8.83 -3.72 13.62
N GLN A 1000 -10.09 -3.58 14.03
CA GLN A 1000 -10.48 -2.53 14.98
C GLN A 1000 -9.73 -2.71 16.32
N GLY A 1001 -8.72 -1.87 16.52
CA GLY A 1001 -7.80 -1.93 17.67
C GLY A 1001 -6.35 -2.31 17.32
N ILE A 1002 -5.98 -2.58 16.06
CA ILE A 1002 -4.57 -2.62 15.65
C ILE A 1002 -4.32 -1.42 14.74
N ASN A 1003 -3.75 -0.34 15.31
CA ASN A 1003 -3.34 0.79 14.50
C ASN A 1003 -2.06 0.45 13.74
N PHE A 1004 -2.20 0.04 12.48
CA PHE A 1004 -1.05 -0.28 11.65
C PHE A 1004 -0.27 0.98 11.19
N THR A 1005 -0.83 2.21 11.26
CA THR A 1005 -0.08 3.47 10.98
C THR A 1005 1.04 3.78 11.98
N GLN A 1006 1.33 2.87 12.92
CA GLN A 1006 2.57 2.85 13.70
C GLN A 1006 3.80 2.46 12.86
N PHE A 1007 3.58 1.89 11.68
CA PHE A 1007 4.54 1.80 10.58
C PHE A 1007 4.20 2.92 9.56
N GLY A 1008 5.21 3.49 8.90
CA GLY A 1008 5.05 4.74 8.14
C GLY A 1008 4.24 4.62 6.83
N ALA A 1009 3.66 5.69 6.29
CA ALA A 1009 3.90 7.11 6.64
C ALA A 1009 2.72 8.08 6.35
N THR A 1010 2.79 9.23 7.05
CA THR A 1010 2.21 10.54 6.71
C THR A 1010 0.71 10.67 6.38
N ASP A 1011 -0.01 11.29 7.31
CA ASP A 1011 -1.12 12.19 7.01
C ASP A 1011 -0.60 13.64 7.10
N CYS A 1012 -0.73 14.44 6.03
CA CYS A 1012 -0.24 15.83 5.97
C CYS A 1012 -1.02 16.69 4.97
N CYS A 1013 -1.24 17.96 5.33
CA CYS A 1013 -1.85 19.04 4.54
C CYS A 1013 -3.39 19.13 4.47
N SER A 1014 -4.00 19.75 5.49
CA SER A 1014 -5.11 20.70 5.28
C SER A 1014 -4.70 22.09 5.79
N GLY A 1015 -4.24 22.96 4.88
CA GLY A 1015 -3.76 24.31 5.21
C GLY A 1015 -4.90 25.33 5.32
N ALA A 1016 -4.90 26.15 6.38
CA ALA A 1016 -5.84 27.25 6.52
C ALA A 1016 -5.45 28.46 5.64
N LEU A 1017 -6.38 29.03 4.89
CA LEU A 1017 -6.18 30.32 4.22
C LEU A 1017 -6.44 31.49 5.18
N THR A 1018 -5.48 32.44 5.16
CA THR A 1018 -5.58 33.91 5.31
C THR A 1018 -6.93 34.55 5.73
N GLY A 1019 -7.00 35.58 6.58
CA GLY A 1019 -5.94 36.36 7.27
C GLY A 1019 -6.20 37.89 7.27
N ILE A 1020 -5.42 38.65 8.06
CA ILE A 1020 -5.18 40.11 7.96
C ILE A 1020 -6.31 41.09 8.40
N LEU A 1021 -6.21 41.68 9.61
CA LEU A 1021 -6.04 43.15 9.82
C LEU A 1021 -5.91 43.64 11.30
N THR A 1022 -4.85 44.41 11.57
CA THR A 1022 -4.67 45.50 12.58
C THR A 1022 -4.88 45.34 14.10
N ARG A 1023 -3.76 45.58 14.82
CA ARG A 1023 -3.55 46.50 15.97
C ARG A 1023 -4.34 46.32 17.30
N GLY A 1024 -3.57 46.10 18.37
CA GLY A 1024 -3.94 46.41 19.76
C GLY A 1024 -2.85 45.92 20.73
N ALA A 1025 -2.40 46.76 21.66
CA ALA A 1025 -1.38 46.39 22.66
C ALA A 1025 -1.80 46.89 24.05
N GLY A 1026 -1.43 46.17 25.13
CA GLY A 1026 -1.57 46.68 26.49
C GLY A 1026 -1.94 45.66 27.58
N LEU A 1027 -0.95 45.35 28.42
CA LEU A 1027 -0.98 45.17 29.88
C LEU A 1027 -2.27 44.71 30.64
N VAL A 1028 -2.05 43.73 31.52
CA VAL A 1028 -2.43 43.69 32.98
C VAL A 1028 -3.89 43.96 33.38
N GLY A 1029 -4.50 43.05 34.16
CA GLY A 1029 -5.70 43.40 34.93
C GLY A 1029 -6.44 42.23 35.60
N SER A 1030 -6.32 42.15 36.91
CA SER A 1030 -6.94 41.18 37.83
C SER A 1030 -8.48 41.24 37.96
N THR A 1031 -9.07 40.09 38.33
CA THR A 1031 -10.19 39.87 39.29
C THR A 1031 -11.66 40.27 38.99
N THR A 1032 -12.53 39.30 39.33
CA THR A 1032 -13.88 39.39 39.96
C THR A 1032 -15.12 39.99 39.23
N ALA A 1033 -15.96 39.05 38.77
CA ALA A 1033 -17.30 38.72 39.30
C ALA A 1033 -18.57 39.57 38.98
N LEU A 1034 -19.71 38.82 38.93
CA LEU A 1034 -21.12 39.24 38.94
C LEU A 1034 -21.67 39.98 37.69
N GLY A 1035 -22.98 39.85 37.43
CA GLY A 1035 -23.68 40.63 36.39
C GLY A 1035 -24.81 39.89 35.64
N VAL A 1036 -25.97 39.72 36.27
CA VAL A 1036 -27.21 39.22 35.61
C VAL A 1036 -27.77 40.32 34.68
N GLY A 1037 -28.30 39.96 33.51
CA GLY A 1037 -29.11 40.90 32.72
C GLY A 1037 -29.48 40.42 31.31
N ALA A 1038 -30.74 40.06 31.09
CA ALA A 1038 -31.32 39.86 29.76
C ALA A 1038 -32.16 41.08 29.37
N LEU A 1039 -32.22 41.43 28.08
CA LEU A 1039 -33.31 42.20 27.48
C LEU A 1039 -33.32 42.02 25.95
N TRP A 1040 -34.45 41.61 25.40
CA TRP A 1040 -34.76 41.60 23.96
C TRP A 1040 -36.16 42.16 23.77
N TYR A 1041 -36.31 43.17 22.92
CA TYR A 1041 -37.56 43.58 22.26
C TYR A 1041 -37.16 43.91 20.81
N SER A 1042 -37.60 43.15 19.81
CA SER A 1042 -38.93 43.18 19.18
C SER A 1042 -39.05 44.27 18.10
N PHE A 1043 -39.13 43.89 16.83
CA PHE A 1043 -40.35 44.01 16.01
C PHE A 1043 -40.20 43.18 14.71
N ASN A 1044 -41.27 43.05 13.91
CA ASN A 1044 -41.39 42.11 12.79
C ASN A 1044 -42.33 42.68 11.69
N THR A 1045 -42.49 41.97 10.55
CA THR A 1045 -43.33 42.27 9.36
C THR A 1045 -42.73 43.30 8.36
N VAL A 1046 -42.89 43.19 7.03
CA VAL A 1046 -43.59 42.20 6.17
C VAL A 1046 -42.96 42.12 4.73
N PHE A 1047 -43.27 41.05 3.98
CA PHE A 1047 -42.91 40.66 2.57
C PHE A 1047 -42.26 41.71 1.60
N GLY A 1048 -41.35 41.31 0.68
CA GLY A 1048 -40.80 39.97 0.38
C GLY A 1048 -39.94 39.89 -0.91
N SER A 1049 -39.50 38.68 -1.28
CA SER A 1049 -38.84 38.26 -2.54
C SER A 1049 -37.46 38.85 -2.94
N ALA A 1050 -36.38 38.15 -2.57
CA ALA A 1050 -35.08 38.16 -3.27
C ALA A 1050 -34.27 36.88 -2.93
N HIS A 1051 -33.29 36.50 -3.76
CA HIS A 1051 -32.32 35.40 -3.49
C HIS A 1051 -31.42 35.70 -2.27
N ILE A 1052 -30.97 34.64 -1.59
CA ILE A 1052 -29.79 34.64 -0.69
C ILE A 1052 -28.96 33.38 -1.01
N PRO A 1053 -27.61 33.42 -1.08
CA PRO A 1053 -26.78 32.30 -1.55
C PRO A 1053 -26.22 31.41 -0.43
N ASN A 1054 -25.75 30.21 -0.82
CA ASN A 1054 -24.81 29.31 -0.14
C ASN A 1054 -24.91 29.18 1.40
N HIS A 1055 -25.65 28.15 1.86
CA HIS A 1055 -25.80 27.85 3.28
C HIS A 1055 -24.62 27.07 3.88
N ALA A 1056 -23.84 27.73 4.74
CA ALA A 1056 -23.08 27.09 5.81
C ALA A 1056 -23.02 28.02 7.04
N ASN A 1057 -22.98 27.43 8.25
CA ASN A 1057 -22.68 28.11 9.52
C ASN A 1057 -23.71 29.11 10.07
N TYR A 1058 -25.03 28.88 9.89
CA TYR A 1058 -26.07 29.59 10.65
C TYR A 1058 -26.86 28.64 11.56
N ALA A 1059 -27.02 29.04 12.83
CA ALA A 1059 -27.98 28.40 13.74
C ALA A 1059 -29.42 28.74 13.34
N TRP A 1060 -30.32 27.77 13.42
CA TRP A 1060 -31.68 27.89 12.92
C TRP A 1060 -32.70 27.93 14.07
N ARG A 1061 -33.47 29.01 14.15
CA ARG A 1061 -34.37 29.31 15.26
C ARG A 1061 -35.73 29.76 14.76
N TYR A 1062 -36.80 29.18 15.32
CA TYR A 1062 -38.15 29.72 15.21
C TYR A 1062 -38.65 30.09 16.60
N THR A 1063 -38.95 31.37 16.78
CA THR A 1063 -39.59 31.93 17.98
C THR A 1063 -40.77 32.82 17.56
N GLY A 1064 -41.61 32.30 16.67
CA GLY A 1064 -42.77 33.02 16.15
C GLY A 1064 -43.89 33.16 17.18
N THR A 1065 -44.72 34.19 17.02
CA THR A 1065 -45.87 34.48 17.90
C THR A 1065 -47.10 33.61 17.64
N LYS A 1066 -47.04 32.69 16.66
CA LYS A 1066 -48.06 31.68 16.39
C LYS A 1066 -47.42 30.29 16.47
N PRO A 1067 -48.03 29.30 17.14
CA PRO A 1067 -47.56 27.93 17.08
C PRO A 1067 -47.70 27.34 15.67
N LEU A 1068 -46.74 26.51 15.26
CA LEU A 1068 -46.75 25.80 13.99
C LEU A 1068 -47.62 24.54 14.08
N THR A 1069 -48.52 24.37 13.11
CA THR A 1069 -49.36 23.17 12.96
C THR A 1069 -48.59 22.03 12.29
N LEU A 1070 -49.14 20.81 12.34
CA LEU A 1070 -48.54 19.65 11.70
C LEU A 1070 -48.44 19.81 10.16
N ALA A 1071 -49.26 20.67 9.56
CA ALA A 1071 -49.16 21.02 8.14
C ALA A 1071 -47.95 21.92 7.88
N ASP A 1072 -47.74 22.96 8.70
CA ASP A 1072 -46.63 23.90 8.55
C ASP A 1072 -45.26 23.21 8.73
N VAL A 1073 -45.14 22.36 9.75
CA VAL A 1073 -43.90 21.58 10.00
C VAL A 1073 -43.63 20.56 8.89
N LYS A 1074 -44.68 19.97 8.29
CA LYS A 1074 -44.55 19.08 7.12
C LYS A 1074 -44.25 19.84 5.82
N ALA A 1075 -44.65 21.10 5.70
CA ALA A 1075 -44.29 21.95 4.58
C ALA A 1075 -42.80 22.32 4.64
N GLU A 1076 -42.32 22.79 5.79
CA GLU A 1076 -40.88 23.03 6.03
C GLU A 1076 -40.04 21.77 5.80
N TYR A 1077 -40.43 20.61 6.35
CA TYR A 1077 -39.73 19.34 6.13
C TYR A 1077 -39.56 18.98 4.64
N LYS A 1078 -40.52 19.35 3.77
CA LYS A 1078 -40.47 19.07 2.32
C LYS A 1078 -39.68 20.09 1.49
N VAL A 1079 -39.34 21.24 2.06
CA VAL A 1079 -38.70 22.37 1.34
C VAL A 1079 -37.22 22.50 1.67
N ARG A 1080 -36.72 21.77 2.67
CA ARG A 1080 -35.28 21.71 2.99
C ARG A 1080 -34.60 20.59 2.23
N GLU A 1081 -33.50 20.92 1.57
CA GLU A 1081 -32.56 19.93 1.02
C GLU A 1081 -31.94 19.10 2.16
N LYS A 1082 -31.43 17.90 1.83
CA LYS A 1082 -30.65 17.09 2.77
C LYS A 1082 -29.47 17.91 3.30
N ASN A 1083 -29.47 18.17 4.60
CA ASN A 1083 -28.40 18.88 5.27
C ASN A 1083 -27.65 17.92 6.19
N ASP A 1084 -26.53 17.39 5.70
CA ASP A 1084 -25.69 16.43 6.43
C ASP A 1084 -24.88 17.06 7.57
N GLN A 1085 -24.91 18.40 7.71
CA GLN A 1085 -24.34 19.07 8.89
C GLN A 1085 -25.12 18.64 10.14
N THR A 1086 -24.43 18.01 11.09
CA THR A 1086 -25.00 17.61 12.38
C THR A 1086 -24.99 18.77 13.37
N GLY A 1087 -26.02 18.85 14.23
CA GLY A 1087 -26.14 19.83 15.29
C GLY A 1087 -26.86 19.29 16.53
N SER A 1088 -26.98 20.14 17.56
CA SER A 1088 -27.85 19.89 18.72
C SER A 1088 -29.12 20.73 18.61
N TYR A 1089 -30.26 20.22 19.06
CA TYR A 1089 -31.51 20.96 19.02
C TYR A 1089 -32.40 20.80 20.25
N THR A 1090 -33.24 21.82 20.46
CA THR A 1090 -34.40 21.79 21.36
C THR A 1090 -35.65 22.13 20.55
N ILE A 1091 -36.72 21.35 20.72
CA ILE A 1091 -38.08 21.66 20.24
C ILE A 1091 -38.94 21.92 21.49
N ILE A 1092 -39.72 23.00 21.48
CA ILE A 1092 -40.69 23.33 22.53
C ILE A 1092 -42.09 23.27 21.93
N PHE A 1093 -42.99 22.59 22.61
CA PHE A 1093 -44.35 22.32 22.15
C PHE A 1093 -45.38 23.30 22.76
N GLY A 1094 -46.60 23.31 22.22
CA GLY A 1094 -47.68 24.21 22.64
C GLY A 1094 -48.15 23.98 24.08
N ASN A 1095 -47.88 22.80 24.62
CA ASN A 1095 -48.10 22.41 26.02
C ASN A 1095 -46.84 22.66 26.92
N ASP A 1096 -45.87 23.44 26.43
CA ASP A 1096 -44.57 23.74 27.06
C ASP A 1096 -43.67 22.53 27.39
N GLN A 1097 -44.00 21.34 26.90
CA GLN A 1097 -43.04 20.22 26.89
C GLN A 1097 -41.86 20.52 25.97
N LYS A 1098 -40.69 19.99 26.33
CA LYS A 1098 -39.45 20.11 25.57
C LYS A 1098 -38.96 18.74 25.11
N TYR A 1099 -38.45 18.67 23.89
CA TYR A 1099 -37.68 17.54 23.39
C TYR A 1099 -36.29 18.05 22.97
N HIS A 1100 -35.24 17.42 23.47
CA HIS A 1100 -33.86 17.67 23.04
C HIS A 1100 -33.41 16.51 22.16
N GLY A 1101 -32.57 16.81 21.17
CA GLY A 1101 -32.02 15.80 20.27
C GLY A 1101 -30.74 16.27 19.57
N LYS A 1102 -30.11 15.37 18.81
CA LYS A 1102 -29.02 15.70 17.90
C LYS A 1102 -29.24 15.16 16.48
N GLY A 1103 -28.54 15.75 15.51
CA GLY A 1103 -28.53 15.34 14.11
C GLY A 1103 -28.73 16.53 13.15
N SER A 1104 -29.07 16.22 11.90
CA SER A 1104 -29.38 17.20 10.86
C SER A 1104 -30.57 18.09 11.21
N LEU A 1105 -30.67 19.22 10.51
CA LEU A 1105 -31.87 20.08 10.57
C LEU A 1105 -33.12 19.30 10.14
N GLU A 1106 -33.00 18.45 9.12
CA GLU A 1106 -34.05 17.51 8.69
C GLU A 1106 -34.52 16.62 9.86
N ARG A 1107 -33.58 16.03 10.62
CA ARG A 1107 -33.93 15.18 11.77
C ARG A 1107 -34.66 15.94 12.87
N MET A 1108 -34.37 17.22 13.09
CA MET A 1108 -35.16 18.05 14.01
C MET A 1108 -36.63 18.13 13.56
N PHE A 1109 -36.88 18.36 12.27
CA PHE A 1109 -38.25 18.40 11.73
C PHE A 1109 -38.95 17.04 11.78
N ALA A 1110 -38.24 15.94 11.49
CA ALA A 1110 -38.77 14.59 11.64
C ALA A 1110 -39.18 14.30 13.10
N SER A 1111 -38.30 14.59 14.06
CA SER A 1111 -38.59 14.52 15.50
C SER A 1111 -39.79 15.40 15.88
N ALA A 1112 -39.91 16.61 15.33
CA ALA A 1112 -41.07 17.47 15.56
C ALA A 1112 -42.36 16.81 15.07
N ILE A 1113 -42.40 16.30 13.83
CA ILE A 1113 -43.58 15.62 13.26
C ILE A 1113 -44.02 14.43 14.11
N VAL A 1114 -43.07 13.61 14.58
CA VAL A 1114 -43.35 12.47 15.48
C VAL A 1114 -43.90 12.97 16.82
N LYS A 1115 -43.20 13.86 17.53
CA LYS A 1115 -43.60 14.28 18.89
C LYS A 1115 -44.84 15.18 18.93
N MET A 1116 -45.13 15.97 17.89
CA MET A 1116 -46.43 16.65 17.74
C MET A 1116 -47.60 15.67 17.73
N THR A 1117 -47.40 14.51 17.09
CA THR A 1117 -48.40 13.44 17.03
C THR A 1117 -48.50 12.72 18.38
N THR A 1118 -47.37 12.45 19.05
CA THR A 1118 -47.34 11.84 20.40
C THR A 1118 -47.96 12.73 21.48
N TYR A 1119 -47.70 14.04 21.44
CA TYR A 1119 -48.12 15.01 22.46
C TYR A 1119 -49.41 15.76 22.09
N GLN A 1120 -50.04 15.43 20.96
CA GLN A 1120 -51.29 16.02 20.43
C GLN A 1120 -51.29 17.56 20.45
N THR A 1121 -50.21 18.17 19.94
CA THR A 1121 -49.97 19.61 20.13
C THR A 1121 -49.15 20.23 18.99
N THR A 1122 -49.20 21.56 18.89
CA THR A 1122 -48.42 22.38 17.96
C THR A 1122 -46.96 22.55 18.41
N VAL A 1123 -46.06 22.97 17.53
CA VAL A 1123 -44.72 23.43 17.92
C VAL A 1123 -44.77 24.91 18.28
N LYS A 1124 -44.28 25.26 19.47
CA LYS A 1124 -44.20 26.65 19.99
C LYS A 1124 -42.91 27.33 19.54
N SER A 1125 -41.79 26.61 19.58
CA SER A 1125 -40.49 27.06 19.08
C SER A 1125 -39.54 25.90 18.82
N PHE A 1126 -38.46 26.16 18.10
CA PHE A 1126 -37.28 25.29 18.07
C PHE A 1126 -35.99 26.11 17.92
N ASP A 1127 -34.89 25.50 18.33
CA ASP A 1127 -33.52 26.01 18.24
C ASP A 1127 -32.60 24.85 17.86
N TRP A 1128 -32.05 24.89 16.66
CA TRP A 1128 -31.02 23.98 16.15
C TRP A 1128 -29.70 24.75 15.98
N ILE A 1129 -28.62 24.24 16.56
CA ILE A 1129 -27.28 24.84 16.48
C ILE A 1129 -26.34 23.82 15.80
N PRO A 1130 -25.69 24.18 14.68
CA PRO A 1130 -24.72 23.31 14.01
C PRO A 1130 -23.53 23.04 14.94
N SER A 1131 -22.97 21.83 14.85
CA SER A 1131 -21.84 21.42 15.67
C SER A 1131 -20.70 20.92 14.79
N VAL A 1132 -19.46 21.24 15.16
CA VAL A 1132 -18.25 20.83 14.40
C VAL A 1132 -18.01 19.32 14.37
N SER A 1133 -18.76 18.53 15.14
CA SER A 1133 -18.82 17.07 15.03
C SER A 1133 -20.07 16.50 15.72
N ASN A 1134 -20.38 15.23 15.42
CA ASN A 1134 -21.38 14.44 16.12
C ASN A 1134 -21.10 14.31 17.64
N ARG A 1135 -19.83 14.43 18.07
CA ARG A 1135 -19.40 14.38 19.47
C ARG A 1135 -19.74 15.67 20.22
N GLU A 1136 -19.51 16.82 19.60
CA GLU A 1136 -19.88 18.11 20.21
C GLU A 1136 -21.42 18.30 20.20
N ALA A 1137 -22.11 17.84 19.15
CA ALA A 1137 -23.57 17.80 19.12
C ALA A 1137 -24.18 17.04 20.31
N PHE A 1138 -23.61 15.87 20.66
CA PHE A 1138 -24.04 15.09 21.83
C PHE A 1138 -23.70 15.78 23.18
N LYS A 1139 -22.56 16.47 23.28
CA LYS A 1139 -22.22 17.25 24.46
C LYS A 1139 -23.19 18.42 24.66
N ASP A 1140 -23.60 19.09 23.60
CA ASP A 1140 -24.57 20.20 23.66
C ASP A 1140 -26.00 19.72 23.90
N GLU A 1141 -26.40 18.59 23.31
CA GLU A 1141 -27.63 17.86 23.67
C GLU A 1141 -27.67 17.56 25.18
N TYR A 1142 -26.59 16.99 25.73
CA TYR A 1142 -26.47 16.70 27.17
C TYR A 1142 -26.49 17.98 28.04
N ARG A 1143 -25.81 19.06 27.63
CA ARG A 1143 -25.86 20.38 28.31
C ARG A 1143 -27.28 20.96 28.33
N ARG A 1144 -28.02 20.87 27.22
CA ARG A 1144 -29.43 21.28 27.13
C ARG A 1144 -30.28 20.49 28.13
N MET A 1145 -30.17 19.16 28.13
CA MET A 1145 -30.91 18.27 29.04
C MET A 1145 -30.59 18.50 30.52
N GLN A 1146 -29.32 18.78 30.88
CA GLN A 1146 -28.95 19.14 32.25
C GLN A 1146 -29.56 20.49 32.68
N THR A 1147 -29.60 21.47 31.77
CA THR A 1147 -30.10 22.83 32.05
C THR A 1147 -31.59 22.81 32.41
N ASP A 1148 -32.38 21.98 31.73
CA ASP A 1148 -33.82 21.85 31.94
C ASP A 1148 -34.23 20.87 33.06
N LYS A 1149 -33.27 20.35 33.83
CA LYS A 1149 -33.46 19.62 35.11
C LYS A 1149 -34.61 18.60 35.16
N VAL A 1150 -34.77 17.78 34.11
CA VAL A 1150 -35.80 16.72 34.06
C VAL A 1150 -35.57 15.71 35.20
N PRO A 1151 -36.45 15.60 36.22
CA PRO A 1151 -36.17 14.77 37.38
C PRO A 1151 -36.43 13.28 37.11
N GLY A 1152 -35.51 12.40 37.55
CA GLY A 1152 -35.88 11.01 37.93
C GLY A 1152 -35.10 9.83 37.35
N ILE A 1153 -34.20 9.97 36.36
CA ILE A 1153 -33.59 8.79 35.68
C ILE A 1153 -32.07 8.89 35.40
N TYR A 1154 -31.26 9.35 36.37
CA TYR A 1154 -29.78 9.35 36.21
C TYR A 1154 -29.02 9.01 37.51
N ASN A 1155 -28.53 7.77 37.63
CA ASN A 1155 -27.49 7.39 38.60
C ASN A 1155 -26.14 7.16 37.89
N GLU A 1156 -25.10 7.81 38.42
CA GLU A 1156 -23.67 7.43 38.50
C GLU A 1156 -22.86 7.03 37.24
N GLY A 1157 -23.47 6.66 36.10
CA GLY A 1157 -22.73 6.28 34.88
C GLY A 1157 -22.17 7.44 34.02
N TYR A 1158 -22.37 8.70 34.42
CA TYR A 1158 -22.44 9.85 33.49
C TYR A 1158 -21.34 10.92 33.65
N GLN A 1159 -20.10 10.51 33.96
CA GLN A 1159 -18.95 11.41 34.16
C GLN A 1159 -17.86 11.35 33.07
N ASN A 1160 -17.90 10.39 32.12
CA ASN A 1160 -16.78 10.17 31.18
C ASN A 1160 -17.20 10.24 29.67
N PRO A 1161 -16.71 11.22 28.88
CA PRO A 1161 -17.08 11.43 27.47
C PRO A 1161 -16.32 10.52 26.48
N ILE A 1162 -16.09 9.26 26.85
CA ILE A 1162 -15.40 8.22 26.07
C ILE A 1162 -16.35 7.08 25.65
N ASN A 1163 -17.43 6.82 26.40
CA ASN A 1163 -18.33 5.67 26.21
C ASN A 1163 -19.36 5.83 25.06
N TYR A 1164 -18.90 6.11 23.84
CA TYR A 1164 -19.77 6.32 22.66
C TYR A 1164 -20.50 5.04 22.21
N ASN A 1165 -19.83 3.88 22.22
CA ASN A 1165 -20.31 2.65 21.58
C ASN A 1165 -21.13 1.69 22.46
N LEU A 1166 -21.31 1.97 23.76
CA LEU A 1166 -22.05 1.08 24.66
C LEU A 1166 -23.56 1.08 24.38
N ILE A 1167 -24.16 -0.11 24.40
CA ILE A 1167 -25.59 -0.37 24.11
C ILE A 1167 -26.54 0.44 25.03
N GLN A 1168 -26.09 0.83 26.22
CA GLN A 1168 -26.90 1.55 27.21
C GLN A 1168 -26.75 3.09 27.16
N SER A 1169 -26.03 3.66 26.18
CA SER A 1169 -25.95 5.13 26.05
C SER A 1169 -27.32 5.74 25.68
N PRO A 1170 -27.69 6.93 26.18
CA PRO A 1170 -29.01 7.53 25.93
C PRO A 1170 -29.33 7.67 24.44
N GLY A 1171 -28.34 8.09 23.64
CA GLY A 1171 -28.49 8.29 22.20
C GLY A 1171 -28.84 7.02 21.42
N LYS A 1172 -28.48 5.83 21.92
CA LYS A 1172 -28.87 4.56 21.28
C LYS A 1172 -30.27 4.09 21.73
N LYS A 1173 -30.72 4.49 22.93
CA LYS A 1173 -32.03 4.12 23.48
C LYS A 1173 -33.20 4.85 22.82
N TYR A 1174 -32.99 6.07 22.31
CA TYR A 1174 -34.03 6.81 21.57
C TYR A 1174 -34.20 6.35 20.11
N ILE A 1175 -33.18 5.76 19.47
CA ILE A 1175 -33.29 5.20 18.11
C ILE A 1175 -34.39 4.12 18.06
N LEU A 1176 -34.49 3.30 19.11
CA LEU A 1176 -35.52 2.26 19.24
C LEU A 1176 -36.95 2.79 19.49
N ILE A 1177 -37.14 4.10 19.68
CA ILE A 1177 -38.43 4.73 19.96
C ILE A 1177 -38.95 5.51 18.74
N ASP A 1178 -38.06 5.98 17.87
CA ASP A 1178 -38.41 6.90 16.77
C ASP A 1178 -38.73 6.20 15.43
N GLY A 1179 -38.58 4.87 15.34
CA GLY A 1179 -39.31 4.04 14.36
C GLY A 1179 -38.93 4.18 12.88
N PHE A 1180 -37.65 4.39 12.58
CA PHE A 1180 -37.05 4.36 11.23
C PHE A 1180 -36.03 3.22 11.13
#